data_AF-A0A2Z6AJF4-F1
#
_entry.id   AF-A0A2Z6AJF4-F1
#
_cell.length_a   1.000
_cell.length_b   1.000
_cell.length_c   1.000
_cell.angle_alpha   90.00
_cell.angle_beta   90.00
_cell.angle_gamma   90.00
#
_symmetry.space_group_name_H-M   'P 1'
#
loop_
_entity.id
_entity.type
_entity.pdbx_description
1 polymer ?
#
loop_
_entity_poly.entity_id
_entity_poly.type
_entity_poly.pdbx_seq_one_letter_code
_entity_poly.pdbx_strand_id
1 'polypeptide(L)'
;MTLPQLAFSQSQDAPTRLFAVARSLAHLLRNGGMINRQSLKRTMTQAFGEDDAAGAWSMRDAYDALETAQVLHLADPQSPLLAGTPDDIFQRLRQFERALPTQTYRSEKQVDLQQFSTPISLAWLAAMAARCRSDDILLEPSAGTGMLAVHGARAGARLLLNEQDSARADLLSRSLGQIVTGHDAEHIQDLLTTEQLPTLVLINPPFSRSTGRGIDRHAGARHLRGALASLAHGGRCVAIMPTSFSPEGSAALSYNIVAELVPPRVEITILGRPYAKHGTGIDVRLLVFDKGWVGEPERHVAGDLEAALALVLAIPDRLDLQPPPLVPPPAVAVLSARPVINIPAKSLFAPMGVQRLAPPSRVAAVANDARPITYMVREEPLAPGETVGIYSAWRPARIAIDGVSRHPDDLVESIAMASVFLPVPRYQPLLQDRAVRALSEAQLETIIYAGEAHARDLVGCFSANLAGDRLIEDRDGKLYRTGFFIADGTGVGKGREAAGIILDQWNRANRRAIWISIADLIEDARRDWTALGGLAIDIQPISNFPLGTSITMESGIIFLTYAALRSARHDTASRLQQLLDWTGEDFAGVIVFDESHAMAHAGGTESDFGKAQGSEQGLAGVRLQNALPRARILYMSATGAARPDNLSYAVRLGLWGPGTAFATRDMFMKAMEEGGIAALEVVCRDLKAMGLYTARALSFAGVEYEPLEHALTPDQISIYDAYADSWSIIHRGLRDVLGEIGIVDRISGKTQNARARGSALSAFESAKLRFFSSLLVSLKMPSLIKAIEQELALDNAVLVQLASTGEAIMDRRLSELSAQERAMMDIQVSPKETLIDYLKNGFPVRQMRVFRADDGAMRAEPMTDAQGNPVLCRQAIAARDELIEELCALPAIPTALDALIAHFGTDRVAEITGRSRRIVTDTTGGQKVERRGARANLFEVQAFQDGRKSIAAFSLAGSTGRSMHSDRGCSSAHKRRAHFLLELGFRILSAVQGFGRSHRTNQLTPPVYRPLTTDCRGERRFLSTIIRGLEALGALTRGQRQTGSQNLFDPSDNLESDYARDALVQWFHLLYEGKLRSVSLADFQDITGLELCDEGGGCWNACRPFTAGSTASWRCGSRPRIASSRNFWGWSRTASRPRAQPARLTWASRRSAPTKWNFCLTGSCAQIL
;
A
#
# COMPACT_ATOMS: atom_id res chain seq x y z
N MET A 1 -18.93 -61.43 53.94
CA MET A 1 -18.06 -60.42 53.32
C MET A 1 -18.74 -59.96 52.05
N THR A 2 -19.13 -58.69 52.03
CA THR A 2 -19.85 -57.99 50.95
C THR A 2 -19.09 -56.70 50.66
N LEU A 3 -18.81 -56.42 49.39
CA LEU A 3 -18.31 -55.14 48.87
C LEU A 3 -19.12 -54.78 47.60
N PRO A 4 -19.25 -53.49 47.25
CA PRO A 4 -20.52 -52.87 46.85
C PRO A 4 -20.65 -52.69 45.34
N GLN A 5 -21.90 -52.74 44.86
CA GLN A 5 -22.29 -52.34 43.51
C GLN A 5 -22.21 -50.80 43.36
N LEU A 6 -21.38 -50.36 42.42
CA LEU A 6 -21.28 -48.97 41.96
C LEU A 6 -22.55 -48.58 41.18
N ALA A 7 -23.27 -47.58 41.68
CA ALA A 7 -24.34 -46.90 40.96
C ALA A 7 -23.73 -45.92 39.94
N PHE A 8 -24.00 -46.14 38.65
CA PHE A 8 -23.78 -45.15 37.59
C PHE A 8 -24.95 -44.15 37.59
N SER A 9 -24.74 -42.93 38.09
CA SER A 9 -25.63 -41.80 37.78
C SER A 9 -25.17 -41.16 36.46
N GLN A 10 -25.88 -41.45 35.37
CA GLN A 10 -25.73 -40.70 34.11
C GLN A 10 -26.47 -39.37 34.24
N SER A 11 -25.74 -38.26 34.41
CA SER A 11 -26.29 -36.92 34.20
C SER A 11 -26.53 -36.70 32.71
N GLN A 12 -27.75 -36.90 32.23
CA GLN A 12 -28.13 -36.54 30.86
C GLN A 12 -28.00 -35.02 30.66
N ASP A 13 -27.38 -34.61 29.54
CA ASP A 13 -27.24 -33.22 29.09
C ASP A 13 -28.62 -32.56 28.81
N ALA A 14 -28.76 -31.26 29.06
CA ALA A 14 -30.04 -30.54 29.05
C ALA A 14 -30.81 -30.60 27.71
N PRO A 15 -30.18 -30.45 26.53
CA PRO A 15 -30.86 -30.62 25.23
C PRO A 15 -31.42 -32.03 25.01
N THR A 16 -30.77 -33.05 25.56
CA THR A 16 -31.26 -34.43 25.49
C THR A 16 -32.56 -34.60 26.28
N ARG A 17 -32.64 -33.98 27.47
CA ARG A 17 -33.85 -33.97 28.29
C ARG A 17 -34.96 -33.16 27.62
N LEU A 18 -34.66 -32.00 27.03
CA LEU A 18 -35.63 -31.19 26.28
C LEU A 18 -36.21 -31.98 25.10
N PHE A 19 -35.38 -32.70 24.35
CA PHE A 19 -35.86 -33.52 23.25
C PHE A 19 -36.74 -34.69 23.72
N ALA A 20 -36.42 -35.31 24.87
CA ALA A 20 -37.27 -36.33 25.48
C ALA A 20 -38.65 -35.78 25.91
N VAL A 21 -38.68 -34.55 26.45
CA VAL A 21 -39.93 -33.82 26.71
C VAL A 21 -40.70 -33.58 25.41
N ALA A 22 -40.04 -33.05 24.36
CA ALA A 22 -40.67 -32.80 23.07
C ALA A 22 -41.30 -34.07 22.48
N ARG A 23 -40.63 -35.22 22.56
CA ARG A 23 -41.19 -36.52 22.13
C ARG A 23 -42.42 -36.93 22.95
N SER A 24 -42.38 -36.72 24.27
CA SER A 24 -43.49 -37.03 25.17
C SER A 24 -44.71 -36.15 24.88
N LEU A 25 -44.49 -34.85 24.67
CA LEU A 25 -45.53 -33.91 24.27
C LEU A 25 -46.08 -34.23 22.88
N ALA A 26 -45.24 -34.64 21.92
CA ALA A 26 -45.68 -35.04 20.58
C ALA A 26 -46.60 -36.27 20.64
N HIS A 27 -46.28 -37.26 21.49
CA HIS A 27 -47.14 -38.42 21.72
C HIS A 27 -48.49 -38.03 22.35
N LEU A 28 -48.49 -37.09 23.32
CA LEU A 28 -49.73 -36.56 23.90
C LEU A 28 -50.59 -35.84 22.86
N LEU A 29 -49.99 -34.97 22.04
CA LEU A 29 -50.68 -34.23 20.98
C LEU A 29 -51.33 -35.16 19.94
N ARG A 30 -50.62 -36.22 19.54
CA ARG A 30 -51.13 -37.23 18.59
C ARG A 30 -52.35 -37.98 19.12
N ASN A 31 -52.42 -38.18 20.44
CA ASN A 31 -53.52 -38.89 21.10
C ASN A 31 -54.65 -37.94 21.57
N GLY A 32 -54.65 -36.67 21.12
CA GLY A 32 -55.70 -35.69 21.47
C GLY A 32 -55.60 -35.14 22.90
N GLY A 33 -54.44 -35.29 23.56
CA GLY A 33 -54.22 -34.77 24.91
C GLY A 33 -54.17 -33.25 24.96
N MET A 34 -54.89 -32.65 25.90
CA MET A 34 -54.87 -31.20 26.13
C MET A 34 -53.55 -30.79 26.82
N ILE A 35 -52.79 -29.88 26.19
CA ILE A 35 -51.59 -29.28 26.79
C ILE A 35 -51.94 -27.90 27.33
N ASN A 36 -51.79 -27.73 28.64
CA ASN A 36 -51.86 -26.43 29.32
C ASN A 36 -50.55 -26.15 30.09
N ARG A 37 -50.40 -24.93 30.61
CA ARG A 37 -49.19 -24.51 31.33
C ARG A 37 -48.81 -25.45 32.49
N GLN A 38 -49.78 -25.96 33.23
CA GLN A 38 -49.54 -26.86 34.36
C GLN A 38 -49.02 -28.23 33.89
N SER A 39 -49.56 -28.75 32.77
CA SER A 39 -49.08 -30.00 32.15
C SER A 39 -47.67 -29.87 31.57
N LEU A 40 -47.32 -28.71 30.99
CA LEU A 40 -45.95 -28.41 30.55
C LEU A 40 -44.98 -28.40 31.72
N LYS A 41 -45.29 -27.64 32.77
CA LYS A 41 -44.47 -27.57 33.99
C LYS A 41 -44.27 -28.96 34.60
N ARG A 42 -45.33 -29.76 34.72
CA ARG A 42 -45.24 -31.14 35.23
C ARG A 42 -44.29 -32.02 34.39
N THR A 43 -44.41 -31.96 33.06
CA THR A 43 -43.58 -32.79 32.16
C THR A 43 -42.11 -32.37 32.21
N MET A 44 -41.85 -31.06 32.31
CA MET A 44 -40.50 -30.52 32.48
C MET A 44 -39.90 -30.92 33.83
N THR A 45 -40.61 -30.73 34.95
CA THR A 45 -40.14 -31.15 36.28
C THR A 45 -39.84 -32.65 36.35
N GLN A 46 -40.66 -33.49 35.69
CA GLN A 46 -40.42 -34.93 35.61
C GLN A 46 -39.14 -35.28 34.84
N ALA A 47 -38.86 -34.57 33.74
CA ALA A 47 -37.67 -34.83 32.93
C ALA A 47 -36.39 -34.26 33.55
N PHE A 48 -36.46 -33.11 34.23
CA PHE A 48 -35.32 -32.42 34.80
C PHE A 48 -35.02 -32.78 36.25
N GLY A 49 -35.99 -33.34 36.98
CA GLY A 49 -35.88 -33.74 38.39
C GLY A 49 -36.10 -32.60 39.39
N GLU A 50 -36.15 -31.36 38.93
CA GLU A 50 -36.28 -30.15 39.74
C GLU A 50 -37.29 -29.15 39.12
N ASP A 51 -37.76 -28.19 39.92
CA ASP A 51 -38.71 -27.17 39.48
C ASP A 51 -38.03 -25.99 38.76
N ASP A 52 -38.78 -25.20 37.99
CA ASP A 52 -38.27 -24.00 37.29
C ASP A 52 -37.66 -22.97 38.25
N ALA A 53 -38.20 -22.89 39.47
CA ALA A 53 -37.66 -22.04 40.54
C ALA A 53 -36.23 -22.39 41.00
N ALA A 54 -35.78 -23.64 40.77
CA ALA A 54 -34.41 -24.08 41.08
C ALA A 54 -33.41 -23.71 39.96
N GLY A 55 -33.89 -23.17 38.84
CA GLY A 55 -33.06 -22.77 37.70
C GLY A 55 -32.62 -23.92 36.78
N ALA A 56 -33.07 -25.15 37.02
CA ALA A 56 -32.73 -26.33 36.21
C ALA A 56 -33.30 -26.28 34.78
N TRP A 57 -34.39 -25.55 34.57
CA TRP A 57 -35.02 -25.26 33.28
C TRP A 57 -35.90 -24.01 33.41
N SER A 58 -36.27 -23.39 32.29
CA SER A 58 -37.14 -22.22 32.22
C SER A 58 -38.44 -22.50 31.46
N MET A 59 -39.51 -21.73 31.73
CA MET A 59 -40.74 -21.82 30.95
C MET A 59 -40.54 -21.58 29.44
N ARG A 60 -39.43 -20.93 29.04
CA ARG A 60 -39.05 -20.81 27.63
C ARG A 60 -38.62 -22.15 27.04
N ASP A 61 -37.78 -22.89 27.76
CA ASP A 61 -37.34 -24.24 27.33
C ASP A 61 -38.55 -25.18 27.16
N ALA A 62 -39.57 -25.04 28.02
CA ALA A 62 -40.83 -25.75 27.89
C ALA A 62 -41.60 -25.39 26.60
N TYR A 63 -41.55 -24.13 26.17
CA TYR A 63 -42.14 -23.69 24.90
C TYR A 63 -41.34 -24.17 23.71
N ASP A 64 -40.00 -24.12 23.75
CA ASP A 64 -39.14 -24.69 22.69
C ASP A 64 -39.38 -26.20 22.53
N ALA A 65 -39.57 -26.94 23.63
CA ALA A 65 -39.95 -28.35 23.61
C ALA A 65 -41.36 -28.56 23.01
N LEU A 66 -42.33 -27.70 23.33
CA LEU A 66 -43.68 -27.77 22.75
C LEU A 66 -43.69 -27.45 21.25
N GLU A 67 -42.89 -26.47 20.80
CA GLU A 67 -42.72 -26.14 19.38
C GLU A 67 -42.05 -27.30 18.64
N THR A 68 -41.00 -27.88 19.22
CA THR A 68 -40.36 -29.09 18.69
C THR A 68 -41.34 -30.27 18.62
N ALA A 69 -42.24 -30.41 19.59
CA ALA A 69 -43.29 -31.42 19.58
C ALA A 69 -44.29 -31.24 18.42
N GLN A 70 -44.62 -29.99 18.08
CA GLN A 70 -45.44 -29.68 16.90
C GLN A 70 -44.70 -30.04 15.61
N VAL A 71 -43.41 -29.73 15.51
CA VAL A 71 -42.55 -30.15 14.38
C VAL A 71 -42.52 -31.67 14.25
N LEU A 72 -42.32 -32.42 15.34
CA LEU A 72 -42.38 -33.89 15.33
C LEU A 72 -43.76 -34.42 14.93
N HIS A 73 -44.84 -33.72 15.26
CA HIS A 73 -46.18 -34.11 14.86
C HIS A 73 -46.43 -33.84 13.37
N LEU A 74 -45.93 -32.73 12.83
CA LEU A 74 -46.01 -32.42 11.41
C LEU A 74 -45.07 -33.30 10.57
N ALA A 75 -43.88 -33.63 11.05
CA ALA A 75 -42.92 -34.47 10.34
C ALA A 75 -43.45 -35.89 10.10
N ASP A 76 -44.39 -36.36 10.92
CA ASP A 76 -45.01 -37.67 10.77
C ASP A 76 -45.83 -37.75 9.48
N PRO A 77 -45.51 -38.64 8.53
CA PRO A 77 -46.27 -38.81 7.29
C PRO A 77 -47.75 -39.10 7.53
N GLN A 78 -48.10 -39.74 8.66
CA GLN A 78 -49.47 -40.09 9.04
C GLN A 78 -50.18 -39.01 9.88
N SER A 79 -49.60 -37.81 9.99
CA SER A 79 -50.19 -36.74 10.79
C SER A 79 -51.59 -36.35 10.30
N PRO A 80 -52.64 -36.48 11.12
CA PRO A 80 -54.00 -36.09 10.75
C PRO A 80 -54.16 -34.57 10.60
N LEU A 81 -53.19 -33.78 11.05
CA LEU A 81 -53.20 -32.32 10.91
C LEU A 81 -53.15 -31.85 9.44
N LEU A 82 -52.60 -32.67 8.56
CA LEU A 82 -52.38 -32.33 7.15
C LEU A 82 -53.25 -33.16 6.19
N ALA A 83 -54.36 -33.71 6.68
CA ALA A 83 -55.32 -34.47 5.88
C ALA A 83 -56.46 -33.59 5.34
N GLY A 84 -56.84 -33.79 4.07
CA GLY A 84 -57.96 -33.12 3.42
C GLY A 84 -57.54 -32.07 2.39
N THR A 85 -58.47 -31.18 2.05
CA THR A 85 -58.22 -30.02 1.17
C THR A 85 -57.38 -28.95 1.88
N PRO A 86 -56.78 -27.98 1.15
CA PRO A 86 -56.08 -26.86 1.79
C PRO A 86 -56.90 -26.14 2.86
N ASP A 87 -58.20 -25.92 2.63
CA ASP A 87 -59.11 -25.33 3.61
C ASP A 87 -59.30 -26.23 4.85
N ASP A 88 -59.49 -27.54 4.67
CA ASP A 88 -59.62 -28.49 5.79
C ASP A 88 -58.36 -28.50 6.66
N ILE A 89 -57.20 -28.53 6.02
CA ILE A 89 -55.89 -28.54 6.67
C ILE A 89 -55.72 -27.24 7.46
N PHE A 90 -55.97 -26.10 6.83
CA PHE A 90 -55.78 -24.81 7.47
C PHE A 90 -56.70 -24.63 8.68
N GLN A 91 -57.98 -24.98 8.56
CA GLN A 91 -58.93 -24.92 9.68
C GLN A 91 -58.50 -25.83 10.84
N ARG A 92 -58.00 -27.03 10.54
CA ARG A 92 -57.49 -27.97 11.54
C ARG A 92 -56.25 -27.44 12.24
N LEU A 93 -55.30 -26.86 11.50
CA LEU A 93 -54.11 -26.21 12.07
C LEU A 93 -54.50 -25.02 12.96
N ARG A 94 -55.48 -24.20 12.54
CA ARG A 94 -56.01 -23.08 13.33
C ARG A 94 -56.67 -23.55 14.63
N GLN A 95 -57.49 -24.60 14.56
CA GLN A 95 -58.11 -25.19 15.74
C GLN A 95 -57.06 -25.75 16.71
N PHE A 96 -56.07 -26.47 16.16
CA PHE A 96 -54.95 -27.01 16.92
C PHE A 96 -54.15 -25.90 17.61
N GLU A 97 -53.75 -24.86 16.88
CA GLU A 97 -53.03 -23.69 17.42
C GLU A 97 -53.83 -22.97 18.53
N ARG A 98 -55.15 -22.82 18.36
CA ARG A 98 -56.03 -22.19 19.36
C ARG A 98 -56.10 -23.00 20.67
N ALA A 99 -55.98 -24.32 20.60
CA ALA A 99 -55.99 -25.22 21.76
C ALA A 99 -54.66 -25.22 22.54
N LEU A 100 -53.57 -24.73 21.95
CA LEU A 100 -52.26 -24.62 22.62
C LEU A 100 -52.23 -23.47 23.64
N PRO A 101 -51.39 -23.57 24.69
CA PRO A 101 -51.24 -22.51 25.67
C PRO A 101 -50.59 -21.27 25.05
N THR A 102 -51.03 -20.09 25.47
CA THR A 102 -50.39 -18.82 25.07
C THR A 102 -49.02 -18.71 25.74
N GLN A 103 -47.98 -18.41 24.96
CA GLN A 103 -46.62 -18.23 25.46
C GLN A 103 -46.44 -16.86 26.13
N THR A 104 -46.86 -16.74 27.39
CA THR A 104 -46.86 -15.45 28.12
C THR A 104 -45.56 -15.12 28.85
N TYR A 105 -44.64 -16.08 28.98
CA TYR A 105 -43.36 -15.89 29.65
C TYR A 105 -42.28 -15.47 28.64
N ARG A 106 -41.53 -14.40 28.94
CA ARG A 106 -40.42 -13.90 28.12
C ARG A 106 -39.14 -13.95 28.95
N SER A 107 -38.12 -14.62 28.44
CA SER A 107 -36.77 -14.57 29.04
C SER A 107 -36.02 -13.33 28.55
N GLU A 108 -35.02 -12.86 29.31
CA GLU A 108 -34.13 -11.76 28.86
C GLU A 108 -33.47 -12.11 27.52
N LYS A 109 -32.94 -13.33 27.38
CA LYS A 109 -32.35 -13.86 26.14
C LYS A 109 -33.32 -13.84 24.95
N GLN A 110 -34.60 -14.14 25.16
CA GLN A 110 -35.63 -14.09 24.11
C GLN A 110 -35.93 -12.65 23.67
N VAL A 111 -35.94 -11.70 24.60
CA VAL A 111 -36.10 -10.27 24.31
C VAL A 111 -34.87 -9.71 23.60
N ASP A 112 -33.68 -10.17 24.01
CA ASP A 112 -32.40 -9.74 23.48
C ASP A 112 -32.12 -10.26 22.07
N LEU A 113 -32.55 -11.47 21.74
CA LEU A 113 -32.38 -12.09 20.42
C LEU A 113 -33.63 -12.04 19.53
N GLN A 114 -34.76 -11.51 20.03
CA GLN A 114 -36.06 -11.53 19.34
C GLN A 114 -36.48 -12.92 18.84
N GLN A 115 -36.32 -13.92 19.70
CA GLN A 115 -36.59 -15.32 19.38
C GLN A 115 -38.10 -15.64 19.47
N PHE A 116 -38.85 -15.30 18.42
CA PHE A 116 -40.25 -15.71 18.26
C PHE A 116 -40.36 -16.81 17.21
N SER A 117 -40.84 -17.98 17.61
CA SER A 117 -41.10 -19.08 16.68
C SER A 117 -42.33 -18.79 15.83
N THR A 118 -42.28 -19.21 14.57
CA THR A 118 -43.38 -19.01 13.62
C THR A 118 -44.59 -19.85 14.04
N PRO A 119 -45.80 -19.27 14.16
CA PRO A 119 -47.02 -20.02 14.43
C PRO A 119 -47.27 -21.07 13.35
N ILE A 120 -47.76 -22.24 13.74
CA ILE A 120 -47.97 -23.39 12.83
C ILE A 120 -48.84 -23.05 11.62
N SER A 121 -49.87 -22.21 11.82
CA SER A 121 -50.78 -21.79 10.75
C SER A 121 -50.07 -20.89 9.72
N LEU A 122 -49.24 -19.96 10.22
CA LEU A 122 -48.48 -19.02 9.38
C LEU A 122 -47.34 -19.74 8.64
N ALA A 123 -46.67 -20.68 9.30
CA ALA A 123 -45.62 -21.50 8.70
C ALA A 123 -46.17 -22.34 7.53
N TRP A 124 -47.36 -22.91 7.69
CA TRP A 124 -48.02 -23.64 6.62
C TRP A 124 -48.42 -22.75 5.44
N LEU A 125 -48.93 -21.52 5.68
CA LEU A 125 -49.18 -20.55 4.61
C LEU A 125 -47.89 -20.18 3.85
N ALA A 126 -46.79 -19.94 4.57
CA ALA A 126 -45.49 -19.67 3.94
C ALA A 126 -45.02 -20.86 3.09
N ALA A 127 -45.20 -22.10 3.56
CA ALA A 127 -44.89 -23.30 2.79
C ALA A 127 -45.77 -23.46 1.54
N MET A 128 -47.05 -23.09 1.60
CA MET A 128 -47.95 -23.10 0.43
C MET A 128 -47.54 -22.07 -0.62
N ALA A 129 -47.15 -20.86 -0.20
CA ALA A 129 -46.59 -19.84 -1.08
C ALA A 129 -45.27 -20.29 -1.74
N ALA A 130 -44.48 -21.07 -1.00
CA ALA A 130 -43.17 -21.55 -1.43
C ALA A 130 -43.23 -22.63 -2.52
N ARG A 131 -44.34 -23.39 -2.60
CA ARG A 131 -44.51 -24.49 -3.57
C ARG A 131 -43.32 -25.46 -3.56
N CYS A 132 -43.03 -26.00 -2.37
CA CYS A 132 -41.89 -26.89 -2.14
C CYS A 132 -42.03 -28.21 -2.92
N ARG A 133 -40.92 -28.65 -3.53
CA ARG A 133 -40.80 -29.87 -4.34
C ARG A 133 -39.72 -30.78 -3.74
N SER A 134 -39.73 -32.07 -4.10
CA SER A 134 -38.76 -33.05 -3.59
C SER A 134 -37.33 -32.85 -4.09
N ASP A 135 -37.16 -32.18 -5.22
CA ASP A 135 -35.87 -31.84 -5.82
C ASP A 135 -35.28 -30.52 -5.29
N ASP A 136 -35.99 -29.84 -4.37
CA ASP A 136 -35.50 -28.58 -3.81
C ASP A 136 -34.32 -28.77 -2.84
N ILE A 137 -33.43 -27.78 -2.85
CA ILE A 137 -32.50 -27.50 -1.76
C ILE A 137 -33.09 -26.32 -0.97
N LEU A 138 -33.70 -26.62 0.17
CA LEU A 138 -34.35 -25.64 1.04
C LEU A 138 -33.37 -25.10 2.08
N LEU A 139 -33.12 -23.79 2.04
CA LEU A 139 -32.42 -23.07 3.10
C LEU A 139 -33.40 -22.40 4.05
N GLU A 140 -33.27 -22.68 5.34
CA GLU A 140 -33.88 -21.89 6.42
C GLU A 140 -32.76 -21.26 7.26
N PRO A 141 -32.44 -19.97 7.05
CA PRO A 141 -31.25 -19.34 7.64
C PRO A 141 -31.47 -18.89 9.10
N SER A 142 -32.71 -18.93 9.59
CA SER A 142 -33.12 -18.57 10.95
C SER A 142 -34.17 -19.56 11.46
N ALA A 143 -33.75 -20.82 11.63
CA ALA A 143 -34.67 -21.96 11.64
C ALA A 143 -35.46 -22.15 12.95
N GLY A 144 -35.02 -21.55 14.06
CA GLY A 144 -35.64 -21.76 15.35
C GLY A 144 -35.71 -23.25 15.70
N THR A 145 -36.93 -23.73 15.96
CA THR A 145 -37.21 -25.15 16.24
C THR A 145 -37.59 -25.96 14.98
N GLY A 146 -37.63 -25.33 13.79
CA GLY A 146 -37.85 -26.00 12.50
C GLY A 146 -39.28 -25.96 11.96
N MET A 147 -40.09 -24.99 12.39
CA MET A 147 -41.51 -24.92 11.99
C MET A 147 -41.70 -24.66 10.48
N LEU A 148 -40.80 -23.93 9.81
CA LEU A 148 -40.84 -23.79 8.35
C LEU A 148 -40.16 -24.98 7.66
N ALA A 149 -38.98 -25.40 8.14
CA ALA A 149 -38.18 -26.51 7.60
C ALA A 149 -38.94 -27.83 7.51
N VAL A 150 -39.83 -28.12 8.46
CA VAL A 150 -40.60 -29.38 8.48
C VAL A 150 -41.41 -29.59 7.20
N HIS A 151 -41.88 -28.51 6.57
CA HIS A 151 -42.62 -28.60 5.31
C HIS A 151 -41.72 -29.02 4.14
N GLY A 152 -40.46 -28.57 4.12
CA GLY A 152 -39.45 -29.06 3.18
C GLY A 152 -39.10 -30.52 3.42
N ALA A 153 -38.92 -30.91 4.69
CA ALA A 153 -38.66 -32.30 5.07
C ALA A 153 -39.76 -33.23 4.53
N ARG A 154 -41.03 -32.83 4.67
CA ARG A 154 -42.19 -33.58 4.18
C ARG A 154 -42.28 -33.64 2.66
N ALA A 155 -41.90 -32.56 1.98
CA ALA A 155 -41.84 -32.53 0.53
C ALA A 155 -40.71 -33.42 -0.04
N GLY A 156 -39.78 -33.86 0.81
CA GLY A 156 -38.60 -34.63 0.41
C GLY A 156 -37.41 -33.77 0.01
N ALA A 157 -37.47 -32.45 0.25
CA ALA A 157 -36.41 -31.51 -0.09
C ALA A 157 -35.15 -31.76 0.77
N ARG A 158 -33.97 -31.45 0.20
CA ARG A 158 -32.72 -31.40 0.95
C ARG A 158 -32.69 -30.14 1.81
N LEU A 159 -32.40 -30.29 3.10
CA LEU A 159 -32.44 -29.18 4.05
C LEU A 159 -31.05 -28.62 4.34
N LEU A 160 -30.95 -27.29 4.31
CA LEU A 160 -29.82 -26.50 4.82
C LEU A 160 -30.34 -25.65 5.97
N LEU A 161 -30.01 -26.01 7.21
CA LEU A 161 -30.59 -25.41 8.41
C LEU A 161 -29.56 -24.60 9.17
N ASN A 162 -29.94 -23.39 9.59
CA ASN A 162 -29.11 -22.52 10.41
C ASN A 162 -29.90 -21.98 11.61
N GLU A 163 -29.38 -22.18 12.81
CA GLU A 163 -29.92 -21.65 14.07
C GLU A 163 -28.78 -21.26 15.00
N GLN A 164 -28.79 -20.02 15.47
CA GLN A 164 -27.69 -19.45 16.24
C GLN A 164 -27.74 -19.87 17.72
N ASP A 165 -28.93 -20.11 18.26
CA ASP A 165 -29.08 -20.62 19.61
C ASP A 165 -28.71 -22.11 19.67
N SER A 166 -27.66 -22.43 20.42
CA SER A 166 -27.14 -23.80 20.47
C SER A 166 -28.17 -24.82 20.97
N ALA A 167 -29.04 -24.45 21.92
CA ALA A 167 -30.04 -25.37 22.44
C ALA A 167 -31.14 -25.66 21.41
N ARG A 168 -31.60 -24.63 20.67
CA ARG A 168 -32.54 -24.81 19.56
C ARG A 168 -31.92 -25.54 18.38
N ALA A 169 -30.67 -25.24 18.04
CA ALA A 169 -29.93 -25.93 16.99
C ALA A 169 -29.81 -27.43 17.30
N ASP A 170 -29.52 -27.79 18.54
CA ASP A 170 -29.49 -29.19 18.98
C ASP A 170 -30.87 -29.86 18.92
N LEU A 171 -31.93 -29.16 19.33
CA LEU A 171 -33.30 -29.67 19.22
C LEU A 171 -33.71 -29.89 17.76
N LEU A 172 -33.41 -28.93 16.89
CA LEU A 172 -33.70 -28.97 15.46
C LEU A 172 -32.93 -30.10 14.77
N SER A 173 -31.65 -30.25 15.10
CA SER A 173 -30.80 -31.34 14.61
C SER A 173 -31.39 -32.71 14.95
N ARG A 174 -31.85 -32.89 16.19
CA ARG A 174 -32.48 -34.13 16.66
C ARG A 174 -33.88 -34.35 16.09
N SER A 175 -34.67 -33.29 15.86
CA SER A 175 -36.06 -33.40 15.40
C SER A 175 -36.18 -33.73 13.92
N LEU A 176 -35.30 -33.17 13.07
CA LEU A 176 -35.31 -33.40 11.62
C LEU A 176 -34.17 -34.30 11.13
N GLY A 177 -33.24 -34.70 12.01
CA GLY A 177 -32.11 -35.56 11.65
C GLY A 177 -31.13 -34.90 10.68
N GLN A 178 -30.95 -33.59 10.78
CA GLN A 178 -30.13 -32.78 9.87
C GLN A 178 -29.01 -32.06 10.62
N ILE A 179 -27.92 -31.74 9.93
CA ILE A 179 -26.88 -30.87 10.47
C ILE A 179 -27.40 -29.44 10.50
N VAL A 180 -27.23 -28.76 11.63
CA VAL A 180 -27.63 -27.36 11.82
C VAL A 180 -26.37 -26.51 12.04
N THR A 181 -26.21 -25.46 11.26
CA THR A 181 -25.12 -24.50 11.43
C THR A 181 -25.51 -23.37 12.38
N GLY A 182 -24.51 -22.69 12.98
CA GLY A 182 -24.72 -21.56 13.91
C GLY A 182 -24.17 -20.23 13.37
N HIS A 183 -24.29 -20.00 12.07
CA HIS A 183 -23.75 -18.82 11.39
C HIS A 183 -24.62 -17.58 11.61
N ASP A 184 -24.00 -16.40 11.57
CA ASP A 184 -24.74 -15.15 11.42
C ASP A 184 -25.36 -15.10 10.03
N ALA A 185 -26.69 -15.06 9.96
CA ALA A 185 -27.43 -15.14 8.71
C ALA A 185 -27.27 -13.90 7.82
N GLU A 186 -26.77 -12.76 8.35
CA GLU A 186 -26.30 -11.63 7.53
C GLU A 186 -25.23 -12.08 6.52
N HIS A 187 -24.40 -13.06 6.89
CA HIS A 187 -23.29 -13.58 6.09
C HIS A 187 -23.54 -15.02 5.60
N ILE A 188 -24.79 -15.47 5.55
CA ILE A 188 -25.11 -16.89 5.26
C ILE A 188 -24.53 -17.33 3.92
N GLN A 189 -24.60 -16.50 2.88
CA GLN A 189 -24.06 -16.80 1.55
C GLN A 189 -22.58 -17.17 1.59
N ASP A 190 -21.79 -16.44 2.37
CA ASP A 190 -20.33 -16.62 2.45
C ASP A 190 -19.95 -17.81 3.35
N LEU A 191 -20.85 -18.18 4.27
CA LEU A 191 -20.63 -19.23 5.27
C LEU A 191 -21.27 -20.58 4.90
N LEU A 192 -22.06 -20.66 3.83
CA LEU A 192 -22.61 -21.92 3.33
C LEU A 192 -21.50 -22.93 3.03
N THR A 193 -21.59 -24.11 3.63
CA THR A 193 -20.61 -25.21 3.47
C THR A 193 -20.78 -26.01 2.17
N THR A 194 -21.81 -25.71 1.38
CA THR A 194 -22.13 -26.37 0.11
C THR A 194 -21.85 -25.46 -1.08
N GLU A 195 -21.37 -26.07 -2.18
CA GLU A 195 -21.23 -25.39 -3.48
C GLU A 195 -22.57 -25.29 -4.22
N GLN A 196 -23.52 -26.20 -3.94
CA GLN A 196 -24.86 -26.13 -4.52
C GLN A 196 -25.69 -25.03 -3.85
N LEU A 197 -26.17 -24.08 -4.66
CA LEU A 197 -27.00 -22.98 -4.21
C LEU A 197 -28.42 -23.46 -3.86
N PRO A 198 -29.04 -22.94 -2.78
CA PRO A 198 -30.45 -23.18 -2.46
C PRO A 198 -31.38 -22.84 -3.63
N THR A 199 -32.33 -23.72 -3.95
CA THR A 199 -33.40 -23.45 -4.93
C THR A 199 -34.66 -22.87 -4.26
N LEU A 200 -34.76 -23.03 -2.95
CA LEU A 200 -35.85 -22.55 -2.13
C LEU A 200 -35.33 -21.95 -0.82
N VAL A 201 -35.88 -20.81 -0.41
CA VAL A 201 -35.61 -20.19 0.90
C VAL A 201 -36.93 -19.96 1.62
N LEU A 202 -37.01 -20.40 2.88
CA LEU A 202 -38.05 -20.00 3.82
C LEU A 202 -37.37 -19.22 4.95
N ILE A 203 -37.85 -18.02 5.28
CA ILE A 203 -37.19 -17.19 6.30
C ILE A 203 -38.18 -16.39 7.14
N ASN A 204 -37.96 -16.40 8.45
CA ASN A 204 -38.59 -15.52 9.42
C ASN A 204 -37.49 -14.93 10.31
N PRO A 205 -36.81 -13.87 9.86
CA PRO A 205 -35.62 -13.37 10.54
C PRO A 205 -35.98 -12.55 11.79
N PRO A 206 -35.05 -12.33 12.74
CA PRO A 206 -35.25 -11.33 13.78
C PRO A 206 -35.40 -9.93 13.17
N PHE A 207 -36.37 -9.14 13.63
CA PHE A 207 -36.73 -7.89 12.97
C PHE A 207 -35.82 -6.72 13.36
N SER A 208 -35.35 -6.65 14.61
CA SER A 208 -34.51 -5.55 15.08
C SER A 208 -33.34 -5.93 15.98
N ARG A 209 -32.83 -7.15 15.84
CA ARG A 209 -31.68 -7.67 16.59
C ARG A 209 -30.66 -8.33 15.66
N SER A 210 -29.40 -7.91 15.77
CA SER A 210 -28.28 -8.42 14.98
C SER A 210 -27.13 -8.83 15.88
N THR A 211 -26.45 -9.91 15.50
CA THR A 211 -25.23 -10.38 16.16
C THR A 211 -24.13 -9.33 16.03
N GLY A 212 -23.46 -9.01 17.13
CA GLY A 212 -22.40 -7.99 17.15
C GLY A 212 -22.91 -6.54 17.16
N ARG A 213 -24.02 -6.21 16.48
CA ARG A 213 -24.58 -4.84 16.44
C ARG A 213 -25.55 -4.55 17.59
N GLY A 214 -26.19 -5.58 18.15
CA GLY A 214 -27.19 -5.44 19.20
C GLY A 214 -28.54 -5.00 18.64
N ILE A 215 -29.05 -3.84 19.08
CA ILE A 215 -30.32 -3.27 18.59
C ILE A 215 -30.11 -2.68 17.20
N ASP A 216 -30.68 -3.32 16.19
CA ASP A 216 -30.53 -2.91 14.80
C ASP A 216 -31.83 -3.10 14.03
N ARG A 217 -32.55 -2.01 13.77
CA ARG A 217 -33.83 -1.99 13.03
C ARG A 217 -33.76 -2.57 11.61
N HIS A 218 -32.56 -2.80 11.08
CA HIS A 218 -32.32 -3.31 9.74
C HIS A 218 -31.88 -4.79 9.73
N ALA A 219 -31.87 -5.47 10.90
CA ALA A 219 -31.43 -6.86 11.02
C ALA A 219 -32.16 -7.82 10.08
N GLY A 220 -33.50 -7.77 10.06
CA GLY A 220 -34.29 -8.65 9.19
C GLY A 220 -33.98 -8.46 7.71
N ALA A 221 -33.74 -7.22 7.29
CA ALA A 221 -33.38 -6.90 5.91
C ALA A 221 -31.99 -7.47 5.53
N ARG A 222 -31.02 -7.41 6.44
CA ARG A 222 -29.67 -7.98 6.21
C ARG A 222 -29.71 -9.50 6.08
N HIS A 223 -30.47 -10.17 6.94
CA HIS A 223 -30.64 -11.62 6.85
C HIS A 223 -31.35 -12.03 5.57
N LEU A 224 -32.44 -11.33 5.21
CA LEU A 224 -33.17 -11.58 3.96
C LEU A 224 -32.27 -11.36 2.74
N ARG A 225 -31.48 -10.29 2.73
CA ARG A 225 -30.51 -10.02 1.66
C ARG A 225 -29.49 -11.15 1.53
N GLY A 226 -28.88 -11.59 2.64
CA GLY A 226 -27.93 -12.71 2.66
C GLY A 226 -28.55 -14.00 2.10
N ALA A 227 -29.81 -14.28 2.46
CA ALA A 227 -30.54 -15.44 1.94
C ALA A 227 -30.84 -15.34 0.44
N LEU A 228 -31.34 -14.19 -0.05
CA LEU A 228 -31.59 -13.94 -1.48
C LEU A 228 -30.31 -13.98 -2.32
N ALA A 229 -29.19 -13.52 -1.76
CA ALA A 229 -27.90 -13.56 -2.42
C ALA A 229 -27.42 -15.01 -2.62
N SER A 230 -27.72 -15.91 -1.66
CA SER A 230 -27.45 -17.35 -1.78
C SER A 230 -28.41 -18.11 -2.71
N LEU A 231 -29.60 -17.58 -3.01
CA LEU A 231 -30.62 -18.25 -3.81
C LEU A 231 -30.14 -18.49 -5.26
N ALA A 232 -30.42 -19.65 -5.84
CA ALA A 232 -30.15 -19.99 -7.23
C ALA A 232 -31.02 -19.15 -8.19
N HIS A 233 -30.57 -18.92 -9.42
CA HIS A 233 -31.40 -18.31 -10.46
C HIS A 233 -32.64 -19.19 -10.73
N GLY A 234 -33.82 -18.59 -10.87
CA GLY A 234 -35.11 -19.29 -10.92
C GLY A 234 -35.60 -19.83 -9.57
N GLY A 235 -34.80 -19.71 -8.49
CA GLY A 235 -35.19 -20.09 -7.14
C GLY A 235 -36.23 -19.15 -6.53
N ARG A 236 -36.97 -19.64 -5.53
CA ARG A 236 -38.00 -18.87 -4.80
C ARG A 236 -37.58 -18.61 -3.35
N CYS A 237 -37.85 -17.42 -2.83
CA CYS A 237 -37.74 -17.11 -1.41
C CYS A 237 -39.08 -16.61 -0.88
N VAL A 238 -39.53 -17.17 0.26
CA VAL A 238 -40.70 -16.68 1.00
C VAL A 238 -40.25 -16.16 2.35
N ALA A 239 -40.47 -14.87 2.57
CA ALA A 239 -40.00 -14.16 3.75
C ALA A 239 -41.17 -13.60 4.58
N ILE A 240 -41.13 -13.84 5.88
CA ILE A 240 -42.04 -13.21 6.84
C ILE A 240 -41.34 -11.98 7.41
N MET A 241 -41.87 -10.78 7.14
CA MET A 241 -41.27 -9.49 7.48
C MET A 241 -42.27 -8.59 8.23
N PRO A 242 -41.83 -7.59 9.01
CA PRO A 242 -42.75 -6.66 9.66
C PRO A 242 -43.42 -5.72 8.64
N THR A 243 -44.58 -5.16 8.99
CA THR A 243 -45.29 -4.19 8.12
C THR A 243 -44.49 -2.92 7.81
N SER A 244 -43.53 -2.56 8.68
CA SER A 244 -42.59 -1.46 8.46
C SER A 244 -41.64 -1.68 7.29
N PHE A 245 -41.40 -2.93 6.88
CA PHE A 245 -40.57 -3.29 5.73
C PHE A 245 -41.41 -3.25 4.45
N SER A 246 -41.52 -2.05 3.89
CA SER A 246 -42.31 -1.76 2.68
C SER A 246 -41.81 -0.47 2.01
N PRO A 247 -42.18 -0.21 0.73
CA PRO A 247 -41.74 1.00 0.02
C PRO A 247 -42.12 2.30 0.72
N GLU A 248 -43.25 2.31 1.43
CA GLU A 248 -43.83 3.47 2.13
C GLU A 248 -43.60 3.40 3.66
N GLY A 249 -42.99 2.32 4.14
CA GLY A 249 -42.80 2.07 5.56
C GLY A 249 -41.56 2.76 6.15
N SER A 250 -41.45 2.72 7.48
CA SER A 250 -40.28 3.28 8.19
C SER A 250 -38.95 2.57 7.88
N ALA A 251 -38.98 1.41 7.20
CA ALA A 251 -37.80 0.71 6.70
C ALA A 251 -37.68 0.72 5.16
N ALA A 252 -38.25 1.71 4.47
CA ALA A 252 -38.21 1.85 3.00
C ALA A 252 -36.81 1.75 2.40
N LEU A 253 -35.79 2.36 3.02
CA LEU A 253 -34.40 2.26 2.56
C LEU A 253 -33.89 0.82 2.53
N SER A 254 -34.18 0.05 3.57
CA SER A 254 -33.81 -1.38 3.63
C SER A 254 -34.60 -2.23 2.67
N TYR A 255 -35.87 -1.89 2.46
CA TYR A 255 -36.71 -2.53 1.44
C TYR A 255 -36.10 -2.34 0.05
N ASN A 256 -35.74 -1.09 -0.31
CA ASN A 256 -35.18 -0.77 -1.62
C ASN A 256 -33.85 -1.50 -1.88
N ILE A 257 -32.96 -1.58 -0.89
CA ILE A 257 -31.67 -2.29 -1.01
C ILE A 257 -31.87 -3.80 -1.22
N VAL A 258 -32.90 -4.39 -0.60
CA VAL A 258 -33.24 -5.81 -0.81
C VAL A 258 -33.87 -6.00 -2.19
N ALA A 259 -34.78 -5.11 -2.59
CA ALA A 259 -35.47 -5.16 -3.88
C ALA A 259 -34.53 -4.92 -5.07
N GLU A 260 -33.46 -4.15 -4.89
CA GLU A 260 -32.39 -3.97 -5.89
C GLU A 260 -31.66 -5.29 -6.19
N LEU A 261 -31.52 -6.18 -5.20
CA LEU A 261 -30.93 -7.51 -5.39
C LEU A 261 -31.91 -8.48 -6.06
N VAL A 262 -33.13 -8.58 -5.52
CA VAL A 262 -34.23 -9.35 -6.11
C VAL A 262 -35.54 -8.62 -5.80
N PRO A 263 -36.29 -8.13 -6.81
CA PRO A 263 -37.57 -7.47 -6.58
C PRO A 263 -38.63 -8.50 -6.12
N PRO A 264 -39.54 -8.14 -5.20
CA PRO A 264 -40.62 -9.04 -4.79
C PRO A 264 -41.64 -9.19 -5.92
N ARG A 265 -42.14 -10.41 -6.12
CA ARG A 265 -43.20 -10.71 -7.09
C ARG A 265 -44.58 -10.55 -6.48
N VAL A 266 -44.77 -11.03 -5.25
CA VAL A 266 -46.04 -10.93 -4.52
C VAL A 266 -45.78 -10.50 -3.08
N GLU A 267 -46.60 -9.59 -2.57
CA GLU A 267 -46.56 -9.07 -1.21
C GLU A 267 -47.95 -9.17 -0.57
N ILE A 268 -48.10 -9.95 0.51
CA ILE A 268 -49.35 -10.08 1.24
C ILE A 268 -49.19 -9.52 2.65
N THR A 269 -49.85 -8.40 2.95
CA THR A 269 -49.92 -7.87 4.31
C THR A 269 -51.01 -8.61 5.09
N ILE A 270 -50.65 -9.25 6.20
CA ILE A 270 -51.56 -10.04 7.03
C ILE A 270 -51.79 -9.29 8.36
N LEU A 271 -53.02 -8.82 8.53
CA LEU A 271 -53.48 -8.16 9.75
C LEU A 271 -53.99 -9.20 10.77
N GLY A 272 -54.50 -8.75 11.91
CA GLY A 272 -55.23 -9.63 12.85
C GLY A 272 -54.33 -10.38 13.85
N ARG A 273 -53.11 -9.87 14.11
CA ARG A 273 -52.21 -10.36 15.17
C ARG A 273 -51.84 -11.86 15.04
N PRO A 274 -51.23 -12.30 13.93
CA PRO A 274 -50.89 -13.70 13.68
C PRO A 274 -50.01 -14.35 14.76
N TYR A 275 -49.23 -13.56 15.51
CA TYR A 275 -48.37 -14.03 16.60
C TYR A 275 -49.00 -13.98 18.00
N ALA A 276 -50.32 -13.74 18.12
CA ALA A 276 -50.97 -13.52 19.42
C ALA A 276 -50.72 -14.66 20.44
N LYS A 277 -50.73 -15.92 19.99
CA LYS A 277 -50.42 -17.10 20.82
C LYS A 277 -48.96 -17.19 21.25
N HIS A 278 -48.06 -16.52 20.54
CA HIS A 278 -46.63 -16.41 20.85
C HIS A 278 -46.32 -15.11 21.62
N GLY A 279 -47.35 -14.46 22.16
CA GLY A 279 -47.23 -13.35 23.10
C GLY A 279 -46.97 -12.00 22.45
N THR A 280 -47.16 -11.84 21.14
CA THR A 280 -46.98 -10.54 20.45
C THR A 280 -48.11 -10.26 19.45
N GLY A 281 -48.53 -8.99 19.35
CA GLY A 281 -49.67 -8.54 18.54
C GLY A 281 -49.26 -7.88 17.23
N ILE A 282 -48.09 -8.22 16.68
CA ILE A 282 -47.57 -7.60 15.46
C ILE A 282 -48.30 -8.13 14.23
N ASP A 283 -48.63 -7.22 13.32
CA ASP A 283 -49.00 -7.55 11.95
C ASP A 283 -47.73 -7.83 11.13
N VAL A 284 -47.85 -8.65 10.09
CA VAL A 284 -46.69 -9.08 9.28
C VAL A 284 -47.00 -9.02 7.79
N ARG A 285 -45.96 -9.14 6.98
CA ARG A 285 -46.02 -9.29 5.53
C ARG A 285 -45.42 -10.64 5.16
N LEU A 286 -46.07 -11.34 4.24
CA LEU A 286 -45.52 -12.49 3.52
C LEU A 286 -45.05 -12.00 2.15
N LEU A 287 -43.74 -12.02 1.92
CA LEU A 287 -43.11 -11.55 0.69
C LEU A 287 -42.59 -12.74 -0.11
N VAL A 288 -42.93 -12.80 -1.40
CA VAL A 288 -42.48 -13.85 -2.32
C VAL A 288 -41.56 -13.24 -3.37
N PHE A 289 -40.35 -13.77 -3.46
CA PHE A 289 -39.32 -13.38 -4.42
C PHE A 289 -39.01 -14.56 -5.33
N ASP A 290 -38.93 -14.31 -6.65
CA ASP A 290 -38.43 -15.28 -7.62
C ASP A 290 -37.17 -14.69 -8.28
N LYS A 291 -36.01 -15.34 -8.12
CA LYS A 291 -34.74 -14.79 -8.63
C LYS A 291 -34.70 -14.85 -10.15
N GLY A 292 -34.54 -13.70 -10.80
CA GLY A 292 -34.62 -13.55 -12.25
C GLY A 292 -35.98 -13.07 -12.76
N TRP A 293 -36.96 -12.87 -11.88
CA TRP A 293 -38.21 -12.20 -12.24
C TRP A 293 -38.00 -10.68 -12.38
N VAL A 294 -38.71 -10.08 -13.33
CA VAL A 294 -38.72 -8.64 -13.60
C VAL A 294 -40.18 -8.21 -13.79
N GLY A 295 -40.62 -7.17 -13.06
CA GLY A 295 -41.98 -6.63 -13.15
C GLY A 295 -42.37 -5.80 -11.93
N GLU A 296 -43.63 -5.37 -11.88
CA GLU A 296 -44.22 -4.65 -10.73
C GLU A 296 -44.80 -5.63 -9.71
N PRO A 297 -44.51 -5.50 -8.39
CA PRO A 297 -44.99 -6.42 -7.36
C PRO A 297 -46.51 -6.43 -7.22
N GLU A 298 -47.12 -7.61 -7.15
CA GLU A 298 -48.55 -7.77 -6.80
C GLU A 298 -48.75 -7.58 -5.29
N ARG A 299 -49.54 -6.58 -4.88
CA ARG A 299 -49.71 -6.21 -3.46
C ARG A 299 -51.14 -6.48 -2.98
N HIS A 300 -51.27 -7.25 -1.92
CA HIS A 300 -52.54 -7.61 -1.29
C HIS A 300 -52.56 -7.33 0.21
N VAL A 301 -53.76 -7.16 0.76
CA VAL A 301 -54.00 -7.02 2.21
C VAL A 301 -55.06 -8.02 2.64
N ALA A 302 -54.72 -8.85 3.62
CA ALA A 302 -55.62 -9.79 4.29
C ALA A 302 -55.96 -9.26 5.69
N GLY A 303 -57.26 -9.27 6.04
CA GLY A 303 -57.73 -8.82 7.35
C GLY A 303 -57.30 -9.73 8.51
N ASP A 304 -57.06 -11.01 8.23
CA ASP A 304 -56.62 -12.04 9.16
C ASP A 304 -55.91 -13.19 8.41
N LEU A 305 -55.52 -14.24 9.15
CA LEU A 305 -54.87 -15.43 8.59
C LEU A 305 -55.82 -16.24 7.69
N GLU A 306 -57.12 -16.23 7.99
CA GLU A 306 -58.17 -16.90 7.23
C GLU A 306 -58.35 -16.27 5.84
N ALA A 307 -58.39 -14.93 5.73
CA ALA A 307 -58.41 -14.21 4.46
C ALA A 307 -57.10 -14.37 3.66
N ALA A 308 -55.97 -14.58 4.33
CA ALA A 308 -54.68 -14.79 3.68
C ALA A 308 -54.60 -16.11 2.90
N LEU A 309 -55.37 -17.13 3.28
CA LEU A 309 -55.36 -18.45 2.62
C LEU A 309 -55.69 -18.35 1.13
N ALA A 310 -56.79 -17.69 0.78
CA ALA A 310 -57.23 -17.56 -0.61
C ALA A 310 -56.17 -16.83 -1.47
N LEU A 311 -55.55 -15.79 -0.91
CA LEU A 311 -54.49 -15.04 -1.58
C LEU A 311 -53.23 -15.89 -1.79
N VAL A 312 -52.81 -16.64 -0.78
CA VAL A 312 -51.64 -17.53 -0.85
C VAL A 312 -51.83 -18.64 -1.89
N LEU A 313 -53.02 -19.23 -1.95
CA LEU A 313 -53.32 -20.28 -2.93
C LEU A 313 -53.35 -19.75 -4.37
N ALA A 314 -53.68 -18.47 -4.55
CA ALA A 314 -53.69 -17.78 -5.84
C ALA A 314 -52.31 -17.27 -6.32
N ILE A 315 -51.26 -17.38 -5.50
CA ILE A 315 -49.91 -16.95 -5.88
C ILE A 315 -49.44 -17.71 -7.13
N PRO A 316 -48.85 -17.02 -8.11
CA PRO A 316 -48.34 -17.63 -9.33
C PRO A 316 -47.30 -18.74 -9.08
N ASP A 317 -47.25 -19.69 -10.01
CA ASP A 317 -46.23 -20.75 -10.00
C ASP A 317 -44.81 -20.21 -10.08
N ARG A 318 -43.86 -21.02 -9.58
CA ARG A 318 -42.42 -20.73 -9.60
C ARG A 318 -41.94 -20.56 -11.04
N LEU A 319 -40.91 -19.74 -11.24
CA LEU A 319 -40.20 -19.69 -12.51
C LEU A 319 -39.62 -21.08 -12.83
N ASP A 320 -39.60 -21.43 -14.11
CA ASP A 320 -38.86 -22.62 -14.54
C ASP A 320 -37.38 -22.43 -14.22
N LEU A 321 -36.77 -23.45 -13.61
CA LEU A 321 -35.33 -23.53 -13.43
C LEU A 321 -34.71 -23.77 -14.81
N GLN A 322 -34.66 -22.76 -15.67
CA GLN A 322 -33.81 -22.83 -16.85
C GLN A 322 -32.37 -22.91 -16.37
N PRO A 323 -31.62 -23.96 -16.73
CA PRO A 323 -30.18 -23.93 -16.50
C PRO A 323 -29.63 -22.71 -17.26
N PRO A 324 -28.72 -21.93 -16.66
CA PRO A 324 -28.00 -20.92 -17.43
C PRO A 324 -27.38 -21.60 -18.66
N PRO A 325 -27.28 -20.90 -19.81
CA PRO A 325 -26.62 -21.46 -20.99
C PRO A 325 -25.23 -21.96 -20.59
N LEU A 326 -25.01 -23.27 -20.79
CA LEU A 326 -23.73 -23.93 -20.54
C LEU A 326 -22.68 -23.33 -21.47
N VAL A 327 -21.96 -22.33 -20.99
CA VAL A 327 -20.61 -22.06 -21.46
C VAL A 327 -19.73 -23.12 -20.80
N PRO A 328 -19.06 -24.01 -21.56
CA PRO A 328 -18.25 -25.06 -20.96
C PRO A 328 -17.09 -24.42 -20.20
N PRO A 329 -16.84 -24.81 -18.93
CA PRO A 329 -15.64 -24.41 -18.22
C PRO A 329 -14.41 -24.99 -18.94
N PRO A 330 -13.27 -24.29 -19.00
CA PRO A 330 -12.02 -24.92 -19.39
C PRO A 330 -11.74 -26.06 -18.39
N ALA A 331 -11.43 -27.24 -18.92
CA ALA A 331 -11.20 -28.44 -18.13
C ALA A 331 -10.05 -28.23 -17.13
N VAL A 332 -10.38 -28.02 -15.86
CA VAL A 332 -9.42 -28.10 -14.77
C VAL A 332 -9.22 -29.57 -14.45
N ALA A 333 -8.06 -30.11 -14.84
CA ALA A 333 -7.64 -31.44 -14.46
C ALA A 333 -7.43 -31.50 -12.94
N VAL A 334 -8.31 -32.21 -12.23
CA VAL A 334 -8.11 -32.57 -10.82
C VAL A 334 -6.98 -33.58 -10.76
N LEU A 335 -5.78 -33.13 -10.38
CA LEU A 335 -4.68 -34.03 -10.04
C LEU A 335 -4.92 -34.57 -8.63
N SER A 336 -5.08 -35.90 -8.56
CA SER A 336 -5.07 -36.68 -7.33
C SER A 336 -3.82 -36.36 -6.50
N ALA A 337 -4.00 -36.06 -5.21
CA ALA A 337 -2.92 -35.90 -4.26
C ALA A 337 -2.09 -37.20 -4.20
N ARG A 338 -0.86 -37.14 -4.72
CA ARG A 338 0.13 -38.22 -4.55
C ARG A 338 0.85 -38.06 -3.20
N PRO A 339 1.21 -39.18 -2.54
CA PRO A 339 1.91 -39.14 -1.27
C PRO A 339 3.28 -38.47 -1.43
N VAL A 340 3.64 -37.66 -0.43
CA VAL A 340 4.96 -37.05 -0.29
C VAL A 340 5.98 -38.18 -0.13
N ILE A 341 6.79 -38.41 -1.17
CA ILE A 341 7.98 -39.25 -1.09
C ILE A 341 9.09 -38.38 -0.48
N ASN A 342 9.46 -38.68 0.77
CA ASN A 342 10.67 -38.17 1.40
C ASN A 342 11.88 -38.70 0.63
N ILE A 343 12.51 -37.86 -0.18
CA ILE A 343 13.83 -38.13 -0.76
C ILE A 343 14.86 -37.68 0.28
N PRO A 344 15.69 -38.58 0.84
CA PRO A 344 16.77 -38.16 1.70
C PRO A 344 17.76 -37.34 0.87
N ALA A 345 17.96 -36.09 1.25
CA ALA A 345 19.03 -35.25 0.74
C ALA A 345 20.37 -35.95 1.04
N LYS A 346 20.90 -36.67 0.05
CA LYS A 346 22.30 -37.09 0.06
C LYS A 346 23.13 -35.81 -0.04
N SER A 347 23.66 -35.41 1.11
CA SER A 347 24.74 -34.44 1.21
C SER A 347 25.87 -34.86 0.27
N LEU A 348 25.98 -34.17 -0.87
CA LEU A 348 27.16 -34.17 -1.73
C LEU A 348 28.11 -33.01 -1.38
N PHE A 349 27.87 -32.35 -0.23
CA PHE A 349 28.88 -31.51 0.41
C PHE A 349 29.69 -32.38 1.38
N ALA A 350 30.65 -33.11 0.80
CA ALA A 350 31.90 -33.32 1.52
C ALA A 350 32.44 -31.92 1.89
N PRO A 351 32.89 -31.69 3.13
CA PRO A 351 33.51 -30.43 3.49
C PRO A 351 34.88 -30.42 2.81
N MET A 352 34.96 -29.91 1.57
CA MET A 352 36.22 -29.38 1.09
C MET A 352 36.56 -28.23 2.01
N GLY A 353 37.53 -28.48 2.90
CA GLY A 353 38.04 -27.51 3.85
C GLY A 353 38.29 -26.19 3.12
N VAL A 354 37.43 -25.22 3.39
CA VAL A 354 37.72 -23.83 3.06
C VAL A 354 39.00 -23.54 3.83
N GLN A 355 40.12 -23.44 3.13
CA GLN A 355 41.33 -22.87 3.68
C GLN A 355 40.95 -21.50 4.24
N ARG A 356 40.85 -21.43 5.58
CA ARG A 356 40.90 -20.17 6.30
C ARG A 356 42.25 -19.57 5.98
N LEU A 357 42.29 -18.68 4.99
CA LEU A 357 43.35 -17.70 4.90
C LEU A 357 43.19 -16.82 6.13
N ALA A 358 44.07 -17.04 7.12
CA ALA A 358 44.25 -16.08 8.19
C ALA A 358 44.57 -14.72 7.53
N PRO A 359 43.85 -13.63 7.88
CA PRO A 359 44.21 -12.32 7.38
C PRO A 359 45.66 -12.05 7.83
N PRO A 360 46.57 -11.69 6.92
CA PRO A 360 47.95 -11.46 7.28
C PRO A 360 48.01 -10.32 8.28
N SER A 361 48.60 -10.57 9.45
CA SER A 361 49.10 -9.51 10.33
C SER A 361 50.26 -8.84 9.60
N ARG A 362 50.02 -7.61 9.10
CA ARG A 362 51.05 -6.82 8.44
C ARG A 362 51.13 -5.43 9.06
N VAL A 363 52.28 -5.17 9.66
CA VAL A 363 52.76 -3.81 9.94
C VAL A 363 53.03 -3.14 8.59
N ALA A 364 52.31 -2.04 8.32
CA ALA A 364 52.50 -1.22 7.12
C ALA A 364 53.95 -0.77 6.95
N ALA A 365 54.34 -0.52 5.69
CA ALA A 365 55.64 0.01 5.28
C ALA A 365 56.14 1.12 6.21
N VAL A 366 57.44 1.09 6.50
CA VAL A 366 58.14 2.04 7.37
C VAL A 366 57.84 3.47 6.90
N ALA A 367 57.44 4.31 7.86
CA ALA A 367 56.87 5.65 7.71
C ALA A 367 57.82 6.75 7.16
N ASN A 368 58.90 6.39 6.45
CA ASN A 368 59.99 7.34 6.17
C ASN A 368 59.75 8.28 4.97
N ASP A 369 58.67 8.10 4.19
CA ASP A 369 58.43 8.89 2.96
C ASP A 369 57.24 9.87 3.04
N ALA A 370 56.44 9.86 4.11
CA ALA A 370 55.31 10.79 4.25
C ALA A 370 55.80 12.15 4.79
N ARG A 371 55.39 13.25 4.16
CA ARG A 371 55.81 14.62 4.53
C ARG A 371 54.60 15.53 4.77
N PRO A 372 54.69 16.50 5.70
CA PRO A 372 53.66 17.51 5.84
C PRO A 372 53.50 18.30 4.54
N ILE A 373 52.27 18.44 4.06
CA ILE A 373 51.98 19.25 2.87
C ILE A 373 52.02 20.72 3.24
N THR A 374 52.97 21.44 2.62
CA THR A 374 53.14 22.88 2.77
C THR A 374 52.31 23.64 1.75
N TYR A 375 51.75 24.77 2.14
CA TYR A 375 51.01 25.68 1.28
C TYR A 375 51.28 27.13 1.71
N MET A 376 51.17 28.06 0.77
CA MET A 376 51.27 29.50 1.04
C MET A 376 49.88 30.06 1.36
N VAL A 377 49.75 30.80 2.45
CA VAL A 377 48.52 31.51 2.80
C VAL A 377 48.47 32.84 2.05
N ARG A 378 47.31 33.16 1.49
CA ARG A 378 47.03 34.47 0.87
C ARG A 378 46.36 35.38 1.88
N GLU A 379 47.01 36.49 2.23
CA GLU A 379 46.45 37.51 3.14
C GLU A 379 45.12 38.06 2.59
N GLU A 380 45.10 38.40 1.30
CA GLU A 380 43.89 38.72 0.54
C GLU A 380 43.45 37.49 -0.28
N PRO A 381 42.23 36.97 -0.05
CA PRO A 381 41.68 35.89 -0.87
C PRO A 381 41.59 36.30 -2.34
N LEU A 382 41.79 35.35 -3.26
CA LEU A 382 41.50 35.60 -4.67
C LEU A 382 40.01 35.92 -4.85
N ALA A 383 39.72 36.95 -5.65
CA ALA A 383 38.36 37.24 -6.08
C ALA A 383 37.71 36.01 -6.74
N PRO A 384 36.37 35.87 -6.67
CA PRO A 384 35.63 34.82 -7.36
C PRO A 384 36.04 34.73 -8.84
N GLY A 385 36.04 33.52 -9.39
CA GLY A 385 36.35 33.31 -10.81
C GLY A 385 35.29 33.92 -11.74
N GLU A 386 35.56 33.86 -13.04
CA GLU A 386 34.60 34.28 -14.06
C GLU A 386 33.25 33.60 -13.85
N THR A 387 32.18 34.40 -13.95
CA THR A 387 30.82 33.95 -13.66
C THR A 387 30.08 33.71 -14.96
N VAL A 388 29.61 32.48 -15.17
CA VAL A 388 28.83 32.07 -16.34
C VAL A 388 27.47 31.58 -15.85
N GLY A 389 26.44 32.39 -16.10
CA GLY A 389 25.10 32.16 -15.55
C GLY A 389 25.08 32.29 -14.02
N ILE A 390 24.92 31.15 -13.35
CA ILE A 390 24.68 30.99 -11.90
C ILE A 390 25.88 30.36 -11.16
N TYR A 391 26.96 30.13 -11.90
CA TYR A 391 28.18 29.49 -11.42
C TYR A 391 29.38 30.42 -11.60
N SER A 392 30.31 30.35 -10.67
CA SER A 392 31.62 30.99 -10.78
C SER A 392 32.70 29.92 -10.89
N ALA A 393 33.66 30.13 -11.78
CA ALA A 393 34.81 29.23 -11.91
C ALA A 393 35.54 29.09 -10.57
N TRP A 394 35.74 27.85 -10.12
CA TRP A 394 36.36 27.56 -8.83
C TRP A 394 37.88 27.50 -8.93
N ARG A 395 38.55 28.01 -7.89
CA ARG A 395 39.99 27.88 -7.65
C ARG A 395 40.29 28.04 -6.15
N PRO A 396 41.41 27.49 -5.64
CA PRO A 396 41.83 27.74 -4.26
C PRO A 396 42.00 29.24 -3.99
N ALA A 397 41.13 29.80 -3.15
CA ALA A 397 41.06 31.25 -2.95
C ALA A 397 41.99 31.73 -1.83
N ARG A 398 42.15 30.94 -0.76
CA ARG A 398 42.84 31.33 0.48
C ARG A 398 44.25 30.79 0.60
N ILE A 399 44.55 29.71 -0.12
CA ILE A 399 45.84 29.03 -0.10
C ILE A 399 46.37 28.78 -1.52
N ALA A 400 47.68 28.60 -1.66
CA ALA A 400 48.33 28.09 -2.86
C ALA A 400 49.17 26.88 -2.48
N ILE A 401 48.97 25.76 -3.17
CA ILE A 401 49.63 24.47 -2.89
C ILE A 401 50.65 24.22 -4.00
N ASP A 402 51.93 24.21 -3.66
CA ASP A 402 53.00 24.04 -4.65
C ASP A 402 53.09 22.59 -5.13
N GLY A 403 53.38 22.41 -6.42
CA GLY A 403 53.64 21.09 -7.01
C GLY A 403 52.43 20.17 -7.16
N VAL A 404 51.20 20.66 -6.94
CA VAL A 404 49.97 19.89 -7.15
C VAL A 404 49.42 20.09 -8.57
N SER A 405 48.80 19.04 -9.11
CA SER A 405 48.08 19.14 -10.40
C SER A 405 46.75 19.88 -10.22
N ARG A 406 46.38 20.67 -11.24
CA ARG A 406 45.00 21.18 -11.35
C ARG A 406 44.01 20.02 -11.45
N HIS A 407 42.76 20.28 -11.08
CA HIS A 407 41.71 19.30 -11.33
C HIS A 407 41.58 19.02 -12.85
N PRO A 408 41.40 17.76 -13.29
CA PRO A 408 41.40 17.41 -14.73
C PRO A 408 40.33 18.10 -15.57
N ASP A 409 39.25 18.55 -14.94
CA ASP A 409 38.15 19.30 -15.56
C ASP A 409 37.87 20.58 -14.77
N ASP A 410 37.22 21.53 -15.43
CA ASP A 410 36.83 22.79 -14.82
C ASP A 410 35.79 22.56 -13.71
N LEU A 411 36.13 23.02 -12.52
CA LEU A 411 35.24 23.04 -11.37
C LEU A 411 34.57 24.39 -11.25
N VAL A 412 33.35 24.37 -10.74
CA VAL A 412 32.56 25.57 -10.45
C VAL A 412 31.96 25.49 -9.06
N GLU A 413 31.67 26.67 -8.50
CA GLU A 413 30.84 26.83 -7.32
C GLU A 413 29.62 27.69 -7.66
N SER A 414 28.56 27.59 -6.86
CA SER A 414 27.44 28.53 -6.94
C SER A 414 27.93 29.94 -6.65
N ILE A 415 27.29 30.98 -7.22
CA ILE A 415 27.62 32.38 -6.87
C ILE A 415 27.54 32.61 -5.36
N ALA A 416 26.54 32.01 -4.69
CA ALA A 416 26.35 32.12 -3.25
C ALA A 416 27.49 31.45 -2.43
N MET A 417 28.03 30.33 -2.91
CA MET A 417 29.20 29.68 -2.30
C MET A 417 30.48 30.45 -2.62
N ALA A 418 30.63 30.95 -3.85
CA ALA A 418 31.80 31.70 -4.29
C ALA A 418 31.93 33.06 -3.58
N SER A 419 30.81 33.64 -3.10
CA SER A 419 30.81 34.90 -2.35
C SER A 419 31.37 34.78 -0.93
N VAL A 420 31.66 33.56 -0.46
CA VAL A 420 32.20 33.29 0.88
C VAL A 420 33.46 32.46 0.75
N PHE A 421 34.52 32.88 1.45
CA PHE A 421 35.80 32.19 1.43
C PHE A 421 35.96 31.25 2.63
N LEU A 422 36.69 30.17 2.43
CA LEU A 422 37.16 29.31 3.52
C LEU A 422 38.14 30.10 4.42
N PRO A 423 38.22 29.80 5.74
CA PRO A 423 39.10 30.50 6.66
C PRO A 423 40.58 30.18 6.39
N VAL A 424 41.54 30.90 6.99
CA VAL A 424 42.96 30.52 6.87
C VAL A 424 43.20 29.20 7.60
N PRO A 425 43.65 28.11 6.93
CA PRO A 425 43.93 26.86 7.59
C PRO A 425 45.35 26.85 8.19
N ARG A 426 45.55 26.06 9.24
CA ARG A 426 46.86 25.79 9.87
C ARG A 426 47.25 24.32 9.78
N TYR A 427 46.28 23.45 9.53
CA TYR A 427 46.49 22.01 9.44
C TYR A 427 47.30 21.63 8.19
N GLN A 428 48.36 20.86 8.39
CA GLN A 428 49.18 20.30 7.30
C GLN A 428 48.99 18.78 7.25
N PRO A 429 48.31 18.23 6.24
CA PRO A 429 48.14 16.78 6.14
C PRO A 429 49.49 16.10 5.89
N LEU A 430 49.64 14.87 6.37
CA LEU A 430 50.84 14.05 6.25
C LEU A 430 50.62 13.01 5.14
N LEU A 431 51.19 13.23 3.96
CA LEU A 431 50.97 12.39 2.77
C LEU A 431 52.29 12.02 2.08
N GLN A 432 52.31 10.91 1.36
CA GLN A 432 53.41 10.49 0.49
C GLN A 432 53.37 11.24 -0.85
N ASP A 433 54.52 11.43 -1.51
CA ASP A 433 54.62 12.09 -2.83
C ASP A 433 53.70 11.47 -3.90
N ARG A 434 53.50 10.14 -3.84
CA ARG A 434 52.56 9.44 -4.74
C ARG A 434 51.12 9.92 -4.55
N ALA A 435 50.68 10.09 -3.31
CA ALA A 435 49.35 10.59 -3.01
C ALA A 435 49.19 12.04 -3.50
N VAL A 436 50.19 12.89 -3.28
CA VAL A 436 50.21 14.28 -3.75
C VAL A 436 50.07 14.37 -5.27
N ARG A 437 50.79 13.53 -6.02
CA ARG A 437 50.67 13.47 -7.50
C ARG A 437 49.33 12.92 -7.99
N ALA A 438 48.63 12.14 -7.17
CA ALA A 438 47.35 11.53 -7.52
C ALA A 438 46.14 12.39 -7.12
N LEU A 439 46.34 13.45 -6.32
CA LEU A 439 45.31 14.36 -5.84
C LEU A 439 45.38 15.69 -6.62
N SER A 440 44.21 16.27 -6.90
CA SER A 440 44.13 17.63 -7.44
C SER A 440 44.23 18.69 -6.35
N GLU A 441 44.45 19.95 -6.75
CA GLU A 441 44.38 21.10 -5.83
C GLU A 441 43.06 21.18 -5.04
N ALA A 442 41.94 20.81 -5.67
CA ALA A 442 40.63 20.75 -5.03
C ALA A 442 40.57 19.69 -3.93
N GLN A 443 41.04 18.49 -4.25
CA GLN A 443 41.01 17.36 -3.31
C GLN A 443 41.97 17.61 -2.13
N LEU A 444 43.15 18.19 -2.38
CA LEU A 444 44.07 18.58 -1.30
C LEU A 444 43.51 19.71 -0.44
N GLU A 445 42.86 20.72 -1.01
CA GLU A 445 42.18 21.76 -0.22
C GLU A 445 41.15 21.14 0.73
N THR A 446 40.33 20.21 0.25
CA THR A 446 39.36 19.48 1.09
C THR A 446 40.05 18.71 2.23
N ILE A 447 41.14 17.99 1.93
CA ILE A 447 41.88 17.23 2.97
C ILE A 447 42.45 18.18 4.04
N ILE A 448 42.97 19.34 3.65
CA ILE A 448 43.49 20.36 4.58
C ILE A 448 42.37 20.86 5.51
N TYR A 449 41.23 21.27 4.96
CA TYR A 449 40.12 21.80 5.77
C TYR A 449 39.40 20.73 6.59
N ALA A 450 39.27 19.51 6.09
CA ALA A 450 38.75 18.39 6.87
C ALA A 450 39.65 18.11 8.09
N GLY A 451 40.97 18.11 7.89
CA GLY A 451 41.94 17.98 8.98
C GLY A 451 41.88 19.13 9.98
N GLU A 452 41.74 20.38 9.51
CA GLU A 452 41.54 21.55 10.37
C GLU A 452 40.25 21.45 11.19
N ALA A 453 39.14 20.98 10.60
CA ALA A 453 37.89 20.75 11.32
C ALA A 453 38.03 19.64 12.36
N HIS A 454 38.65 18.52 11.99
CA HIS A 454 38.90 17.38 12.89
C HIS A 454 39.89 17.69 14.02
N ALA A 455 40.68 18.75 13.92
CA ALA A 455 41.55 19.23 14.98
C ALA A 455 40.80 20.02 16.08
N ARG A 456 39.53 20.39 15.85
CA ARG A 456 38.69 21.17 16.77
C ARG A 456 37.68 20.27 17.50
N ASP A 457 37.23 20.75 18.65
CA ASP A 457 36.09 20.17 19.37
C ASP A 457 34.85 21.07 19.22
N LEU A 458 33.67 20.46 19.32
CA LEU A 458 32.41 21.17 19.48
C LEU A 458 32.46 22.01 20.77
N VAL A 459 31.78 23.15 20.76
CA VAL A 459 31.69 24.01 21.94
C VAL A 459 30.83 23.33 23.00
N GLY A 460 31.40 23.08 24.19
CA GLY A 460 30.73 22.44 25.32
C GLY A 460 31.06 20.95 25.48
N CYS A 461 30.51 20.36 26.54
CA CYS A 461 30.59 18.92 26.83
C CYS A 461 29.23 18.27 26.61
N PHE A 462 29.23 17.00 26.23
CA PHE A 462 28.00 16.31 25.84
C PHE A 462 27.95 14.86 26.31
N SER A 463 26.74 14.38 26.60
CA SER A 463 26.45 12.97 26.82
C SER A 463 25.38 12.49 25.83
N ALA A 464 25.49 11.23 25.41
CA ALA A 464 24.45 10.59 24.60
C ALA A 464 23.30 10.16 25.52
N ASN A 465 22.05 10.30 25.07
CA ASN A 465 20.91 9.76 25.79
C ASN A 465 20.93 8.21 25.84
N LEU A 466 20.07 7.60 26.66
CA LEU A 466 20.02 6.14 26.84
C LEU A 466 19.88 5.36 25.52
N ALA A 467 19.11 5.90 24.57
CA ALA A 467 18.91 5.28 23.26
C ALA A 467 20.06 5.52 22.26
N GLY A 468 21.04 6.37 22.63
CA GLY A 468 22.20 6.76 21.82
C GLY A 468 21.88 7.63 20.60
N ASP A 469 20.62 8.03 20.40
CA ASP A 469 20.15 8.73 19.21
C ASP A 469 20.12 10.26 19.34
N ARG A 470 20.47 10.79 20.53
CA ARG A 470 20.58 12.23 20.79
C ARG A 470 21.84 12.54 21.58
N LEU A 471 22.45 13.67 21.22
CA LEU A 471 23.54 14.28 21.94
C LEU A 471 23.01 15.47 22.75
N ILE A 472 23.19 15.44 24.07
CA ILE A 472 22.65 16.43 25.01
C ILE A 472 23.82 17.14 25.68
N GLU A 473 23.73 18.46 25.85
CA GLU A 473 24.71 19.22 26.62
C GLU A 473 24.74 18.71 28.06
N ASP A 474 25.94 18.37 28.52
CA ASP A 474 26.18 17.81 29.83
C ASP A 474 27.53 18.28 30.33
N ARG A 475 27.55 18.99 31.47
CA ARG A 475 28.78 19.55 32.03
C ARG A 475 29.79 18.48 32.41
N ASP A 476 29.31 17.29 32.79
CA ASP A 476 30.14 16.13 33.14
C ASP A 476 30.33 15.17 31.94
N GLY A 477 29.88 15.59 30.75
CA GLY A 477 29.96 14.84 29.51
C GLY A 477 31.37 14.81 28.90
N LYS A 478 31.47 14.19 27.71
CA LYS A 478 32.73 14.08 26.96
C LYS A 478 32.85 15.23 25.95
N LEU A 479 34.08 15.54 25.53
CA LEU A 479 34.35 16.45 24.40
C LEU A 479 34.14 15.71 23.07
N TYR A 480 33.37 16.34 22.19
CA TYR A 480 33.02 15.78 20.89
C TYR A 480 33.80 16.49 19.79
N ARG A 481 34.58 15.74 19.01
CA ARG A 481 35.31 16.28 17.86
C ARG A 481 34.33 16.82 16.80
N THR A 482 34.70 17.94 16.19
CA THR A 482 33.96 18.57 15.08
C THR A 482 34.10 17.75 13.81
N GLY A 483 33.02 17.61 13.05
CA GLY A 483 32.96 16.89 11.77
C GLY A 483 33.17 17.83 10.58
N PHE A 484 33.31 17.24 9.41
CA PHE A 484 33.43 17.97 8.14
C PHE A 484 32.43 17.44 7.11
N PHE A 485 31.91 18.31 6.26
CA PHE A 485 30.92 17.97 5.24
C PHE A 485 31.46 18.21 3.83
N ILE A 486 31.57 17.13 3.06
CA ILE A 486 31.89 17.17 1.63
C ILE A 486 30.58 17.11 0.84
N ALA A 487 30.14 18.25 0.35
CA ALA A 487 28.99 18.38 -0.56
C ALA A 487 29.41 18.52 -2.03
N ASP A 488 30.65 18.16 -2.36
CA ASP A 488 31.11 18.16 -3.73
C ASP A 488 30.27 17.27 -4.64
N GLY A 489 29.99 17.78 -5.83
CA GLY A 489 29.28 17.12 -6.90
C GLY A 489 29.97 15.86 -7.39
N THR A 490 29.23 15.08 -8.15
CA THR A 490 29.78 13.91 -8.84
C THR A 490 30.90 14.36 -9.80
N GLY A 491 32.06 13.70 -9.75
CA GLY A 491 33.21 14.02 -10.60
C GLY A 491 34.40 14.61 -9.84
N VAL A 492 34.16 15.52 -8.88
CA VAL A 492 35.23 16.23 -8.13
C VAL A 492 36.23 15.29 -7.44
N GLY A 493 35.79 14.08 -7.09
CA GLY A 493 36.67 13.02 -6.58
C GLY A 493 36.51 12.73 -5.08
N LYS A 494 35.28 12.90 -4.55
CA LYS A 494 34.88 12.54 -3.17
C LYS A 494 35.51 11.27 -2.58
N GLY A 495 35.56 10.18 -3.36
CA GLY A 495 36.20 8.94 -2.91
C GLY A 495 37.71 9.09 -2.64
N ARG A 496 38.43 9.84 -3.49
CA ARG A 496 39.84 10.20 -3.27
C ARG A 496 40.02 11.17 -2.11
N GLU A 497 39.09 12.09 -1.89
CA GLU A 497 39.10 12.98 -0.72
C GLU A 497 38.96 12.18 0.58
N ALA A 498 37.96 11.30 0.66
CA ALA A 498 37.77 10.41 1.79
C ALA A 498 38.99 9.51 2.03
N ALA A 499 39.53 8.89 0.97
CA ALA A 499 40.74 8.08 1.04
C ALA A 499 41.96 8.90 1.50
N GLY A 500 42.10 10.16 1.05
CA GLY A 500 43.18 11.06 1.45
C GLY A 500 43.10 11.48 2.92
N ILE A 501 41.89 11.75 3.42
CA ILE A 501 41.65 12.02 4.86
C ILE A 501 41.97 10.79 5.70
N ILE A 502 41.59 9.59 5.25
CA ILE A 502 41.96 8.34 5.92
C ILE A 502 43.49 8.15 5.88
N LEU A 503 44.15 8.44 4.76
CA LEU A 503 45.59 8.25 4.59
C LEU A 503 46.42 9.21 5.47
N ASP A 504 46.01 10.47 5.60
CA ASP A 504 46.62 11.41 6.55
C ASP A 504 46.58 10.86 7.98
N GLN A 505 45.41 10.36 8.39
CA GLN A 505 45.24 9.75 9.71
C GLN A 505 46.00 8.44 9.86
N TRP A 506 46.09 7.64 8.81
CA TRP A 506 46.85 6.40 8.76
C TRP A 506 48.35 6.66 8.98
N ASN A 507 48.89 7.70 8.35
CA ASN A 507 50.27 8.15 8.50
C ASN A 507 50.54 8.73 9.90
N ARG A 508 49.50 9.23 10.58
CA ARG A 508 49.52 9.68 11.98
C ARG A 508 49.18 8.58 12.99
N ALA A 509 49.48 7.32 12.65
CA ALA A 509 49.24 6.12 13.47
C ALA A 509 47.77 5.79 13.82
N ASN A 510 46.79 6.52 13.28
CA ASN A 510 45.37 6.21 13.44
C ASN A 510 44.91 5.29 12.29
N ARG A 511 45.29 4.00 12.37
CA ARG A 511 45.16 3.03 11.26
C ARG A 511 43.87 2.19 11.27
N ARG A 512 42.82 2.63 11.96
CA ARG A 512 41.50 2.01 11.92
C ARG A 512 40.50 3.03 11.39
N ALA A 513 39.72 2.66 10.37
CA ALA A 513 38.68 3.52 9.80
C ALA A 513 37.42 2.72 9.44
N ILE A 514 36.29 3.40 9.35
CA ILE A 514 35.00 2.83 8.94
C ILE A 514 34.51 3.60 7.72
N TRP A 515 34.14 2.90 6.65
CA TRP A 515 33.56 3.49 5.44
C TRP A 515 32.17 2.89 5.20
N ILE A 516 31.14 3.72 5.34
CA ILE A 516 29.74 3.33 5.20
C ILE A 516 29.18 3.95 3.92
N SER A 517 28.59 3.14 3.04
CA SER A 517 27.98 3.63 1.79
C SER A 517 26.55 3.09 1.60
N ILE A 518 25.82 3.64 0.63
CA ILE A 518 24.45 3.18 0.28
C ILE A 518 24.44 1.83 -0.44
N ALA A 519 25.53 1.49 -1.11
CA ALA A 519 25.69 0.25 -1.87
C ALA A 519 27.09 -0.33 -1.68
N ASP A 520 27.31 -1.53 -2.24
CA ASP A 520 28.61 -2.19 -2.20
C ASP A 520 29.59 -1.52 -3.19
N LEU A 521 30.12 -0.36 -2.79
CA LEU A 521 31.10 0.45 -3.52
C LEU A 521 32.54 0.15 -3.08
N ILE A 522 32.79 -1.06 -2.57
CA ILE A 522 34.11 -1.41 -2.02
C ILE A 522 35.22 -1.35 -3.08
N GLU A 523 34.93 -1.70 -4.33
CA GLU A 523 35.91 -1.66 -5.41
C GLU A 523 36.27 -0.22 -5.81
N ASP A 524 35.31 0.72 -5.76
CA ASP A 524 35.58 2.16 -5.93
C ASP A 524 36.46 2.69 -4.78
N ALA A 525 36.13 2.34 -3.53
CA ALA A 525 36.93 2.72 -2.38
C ALA A 525 38.35 2.14 -2.46
N ARG A 526 38.51 0.88 -2.90
CA ARG A 526 39.81 0.22 -3.13
C ARG A 526 40.61 0.90 -4.24
N ARG A 527 39.96 1.25 -5.35
CA ARG A 527 40.60 2.00 -6.44
C ARG A 527 41.14 3.33 -5.92
N ASP A 528 40.32 4.09 -5.20
CA ASP A 528 40.68 5.42 -4.72
C ASP A 528 41.78 5.34 -3.63
N TRP A 529 41.71 4.36 -2.73
CA TRP A 529 42.76 4.07 -1.75
C TRP A 529 44.10 3.65 -2.40
N THR A 530 44.02 2.76 -3.40
CA THR A 530 45.22 2.26 -4.11
C THR A 530 45.86 3.35 -4.98
N ALA A 531 45.07 4.28 -5.52
CA ALA A 531 45.60 5.42 -6.27
C ALA A 531 46.56 6.27 -5.40
N LEU A 532 46.22 6.45 -4.11
CA LEU A 532 47.03 7.21 -3.15
C LEU A 532 48.22 6.42 -2.57
N GLY A 533 48.36 5.14 -2.91
CA GLY A 533 49.46 4.29 -2.45
C GLY A 533 49.11 3.30 -1.35
N GLY A 534 47.84 3.22 -0.96
CA GLY A 534 47.32 2.15 -0.11
C GLY A 534 47.25 0.79 -0.82
N LEU A 535 47.00 -0.29 -0.09
CA LEU A 535 46.78 -1.62 -0.66
C LEU A 535 45.29 -1.96 -0.65
N ALA A 536 44.78 -2.57 -1.73
CA ALA A 536 43.38 -2.98 -1.81
C ALA A 536 42.92 -3.90 -0.66
N ILE A 537 43.86 -4.67 -0.07
CA ILE A 537 43.61 -5.54 1.09
C ILE A 537 43.40 -4.78 2.40
N ASP A 538 43.79 -3.50 2.49
CA ASP A 538 43.55 -2.68 3.69
C ASP A 538 42.05 -2.43 3.87
N ILE A 539 41.26 -2.48 2.79
CA ILE A 539 39.79 -2.34 2.82
C ILE A 539 39.13 -3.73 2.80
N GLN A 540 38.45 -4.07 3.90
CA GLN A 540 37.77 -5.35 4.08
C GLN A 540 36.26 -5.14 4.25
N PRO A 541 35.41 -5.92 3.54
CA PRO A 541 33.97 -5.86 3.74
C PRO A 541 33.60 -6.45 5.10
N ILE A 542 32.63 -5.85 5.78
CA ILE A 542 32.12 -6.34 7.08
C ILE A 542 31.57 -7.77 7.00
N SER A 543 31.18 -8.24 5.81
CA SER A 543 30.71 -9.60 5.57
C SER A 543 31.78 -10.67 5.79
N ASN A 544 33.07 -10.32 5.73
CA ASN A 544 34.18 -11.23 6.07
C ASN A 544 34.21 -11.57 7.56
N PHE A 545 33.53 -10.78 8.40
CA PHE A 545 33.38 -11.01 9.83
C PHE A 545 31.92 -11.37 10.10
N PRO A 546 31.57 -12.64 10.34
CA PRO A 546 30.19 -13.03 10.63
C PRO A 546 29.59 -12.24 11.82
N LEU A 547 28.28 -11.97 11.78
CA LEU A 547 27.59 -11.28 12.87
C LEU A 547 27.72 -12.12 14.16
N GLY A 548 28.06 -11.47 15.29
CA GLY A 548 28.29 -12.15 16.57
C GLY A 548 29.72 -12.65 16.78
N THR A 549 30.63 -12.42 15.82
CA THR A 549 32.08 -12.69 15.98
C THR A 549 32.87 -11.39 16.12
N SER A 550 33.96 -11.37 16.88
CA SER A 550 34.80 -10.18 17.00
C SER A 550 35.53 -9.88 15.67
N ILE A 551 35.65 -8.59 15.32
CA ILE A 551 36.46 -8.16 14.18
C ILE A 551 37.93 -8.21 14.62
N THR A 552 38.72 -9.12 14.05
CA THR A 552 40.11 -9.38 14.47
C THR A 552 41.15 -8.47 13.80
N MET A 553 40.72 -7.48 13.01
CA MET A 553 41.64 -6.56 12.32
C MET A 553 42.25 -5.56 13.29
N GLU A 554 43.56 -5.63 13.53
CA GLU A 554 44.28 -4.63 14.35
C GLU A 554 44.38 -3.26 13.65
N SER A 555 44.49 -3.28 12.31
CA SER A 555 44.48 -2.09 11.45
C SER A 555 43.79 -2.39 10.12
N GLY A 556 43.24 -1.36 9.49
CA GLY A 556 42.51 -1.43 8.24
C GLY A 556 41.23 -0.60 8.22
N ILE A 557 40.54 -0.68 7.10
CA ILE A 557 39.34 0.07 6.78
C ILE A 557 38.19 -0.93 6.64
N ILE A 558 37.21 -0.86 7.53
CA ILE A 558 36.01 -1.69 7.44
C ILE A 558 35.01 -1.01 6.52
N PHE A 559 34.65 -1.67 5.43
CA PHE A 559 33.64 -1.22 4.48
C PHE A 559 32.31 -1.92 4.72
N LEU A 560 31.22 -1.16 4.78
CA LEU A 560 29.87 -1.71 4.92
C LEU A 560 28.80 -0.83 4.28
N THR A 561 27.61 -1.39 4.11
CA THR A 561 26.44 -0.62 3.70
C THR A 561 25.62 -0.13 4.90
N TYR A 562 24.86 0.94 4.73
CA TYR A 562 23.88 1.38 5.74
C TYR A 562 22.87 0.27 6.11
N ALA A 563 22.47 -0.54 5.12
CA ALA A 563 21.60 -1.69 5.34
C ALA A 563 22.26 -2.77 6.22
N ALA A 564 23.56 -3.00 6.05
CA ALA A 564 24.33 -3.89 6.91
C ALA A 564 24.44 -3.32 8.32
N LEU A 565 24.71 -2.02 8.48
CA LEU A 565 24.79 -1.35 9.79
C LEU A 565 23.50 -1.52 10.61
N ARG A 566 22.33 -1.43 9.96
CA ARG A 566 21.01 -1.64 10.59
C ARG A 566 20.79 -3.07 11.08
N SER A 567 21.49 -4.08 10.55
CA SER A 567 21.11 -5.47 10.78
C SER A 567 21.29 -5.93 12.24
N ALA A 568 20.22 -6.52 12.77
CA ALA A 568 20.18 -7.27 14.03
C ALA A 568 19.57 -8.65 13.74
N ARG A 569 20.15 -9.72 14.29
CA ARG A 569 19.53 -11.06 14.30
C ARG A 569 19.21 -11.41 15.74
N HIS A 570 17.95 -11.74 16.01
CA HIS A 570 17.45 -12.34 17.27
C HIS A 570 18.07 -11.77 18.56
N ASP A 571 17.55 -10.65 19.07
CA ASP A 571 17.70 -10.13 20.45
C ASP A 571 19.08 -10.20 21.17
N THR A 572 20.18 -10.53 20.49
CA THR A 572 21.46 -10.90 21.11
C THR A 572 22.70 -10.32 20.41
N ALA A 573 22.64 -9.96 19.11
CA ALA A 573 23.78 -9.37 18.39
C ALA A 573 23.38 -8.37 17.30
N SER A 574 24.07 -7.22 17.24
CA SER A 574 23.89 -6.19 16.21
C SER A 574 25.20 -5.80 15.53
N ARG A 575 25.15 -5.38 14.26
CA ARG A 575 26.34 -4.88 13.54
C ARG A 575 26.90 -3.60 14.14
N LEU A 576 26.04 -2.75 14.69
CA LEU A 576 26.45 -1.56 15.44
C LEU A 576 27.33 -1.95 16.63
N GLN A 577 26.86 -2.87 17.48
CA GLN A 577 27.63 -3.30 18.66
C GLN A 577 28.96 -3.94 18.26
N GLN A 578 28.97 -4.79 17.23
CA GLN A 578 30.18 -5.41 16.72
C GLN A 578 31.24 -4.39 16.25
N LEU A 579 30.81 -3.27 15.65
CA LEU A 579 31.71 -2.17 15.30
C LEU A 579 32.19 -1.44 16.54
N LEU A 580 31.32 -1.16 17.52
CA LEU A 580 31.69 -0.49 18.76
C LEU A 580 32.71 -1.29 19.57
N ASP A 581 32.52 -2.62 19.65
CA ASP A 581 33.46 -3.54 20.30
C ASP A 581 34.84 -3.52 19.61
N TRP A 582 34.86 -3.40 18.28
CA TRP A 582 36.10 -3.30 17.50
C TRP A 582 36.79 -1.95 17.64
N THR A 583 36.03 -0.86 17.66
CA THR A 583 36.59 0.49 17.77
C THR A 583 37.12 0.77 19.17
N GLY A 584 36.39 0.33 20.21
CA GLY A 584 36.60 0.74 21.60
C GLY A 584 36.23 2.21 21.85
N GLU A 585 36.26 2.64 23.11
CA GLU A 585 35.88 4.01 23.51
C GLU A 585 36.86 5.09 23.03
N ASP A 586 38.15 4.75 22.91
CA ASP A 586 39.22 5.68 22.53
C ASP A 586 39.41 5.82 21.01
N PHE A 587 38.43 5.36 20.23
CA PHE A 587 38.54 5.41 18.77
C PHE A 587 38.63 6.84 18.25
N ALA A 588 39.80 7.18 17.71
CA ALA A 588 40.07 8.44 17.06
C ALA A 588 40.14 8.31 15.52
N GLY A 589 39.80 7.14 14.95
CA GLY A 589 39.83 6.91 13.51
C GLY A 589 38.78 7.70 12.72
N VAL A 590 38.83 7.60 11.39
CA VAL A 590 37.89 8.26 10.49
C VAL A 590 36.64 7.39 10.28
N ILE A 591 35.47 8.00 10.35
CA ILE A 591 34.19 7.40 9.95
C ILE A 591 33.65 8.19 8.77
N VAL A 592 33.62 7.54 7.61
CA VAL A 592 33.07 8.09 6.37
C VAL A 592 31.62 7.64 6.24
N PHE A 593 30.71 8.61 6.25
CA PHE A 593 29.33 8.43 5.85
C PHE A 593 29.19 8.87 4.38
N ASP A 594 29.46 7.95 3.46
CA ASP A 594 29.32 8.13 2.01
C ASP A 594 27.86 8.03 1.59
N GLU A 595 27.38 9.01 0.82
CA GLU A 595 25.97 9.28 0.57
C GLU A 595 25.19 9.47 1.88
N SER A 596 25.71 10.33 2.76
CA SER A 596 25.19 10.58 4.12
C SER A 596 23.71 10.96 4.18
N HIS A 597 23.13 11.47 3.09
CA HIS A 597 21.68 11.70 2.98
C HIS A 597 20.85 10.44 3.21
N ALA A 598 21.43 9.24 3.09
CA ALA A 598 20.80 7.97 3.44
C ALA A 598 20.49 7.84 4.95
N MET A 599 21.00 8.75 5.78
CA MET A 599 20.67 8.90 7.20
C MET A 599 19.60 9.96 7.48
N ALA A 600 19.01 10.58 6.44
CA ALA A 600 17.89 11.49 6.59
C ALA A 600 16.73 10.84 7.37
N HIS A 601 15.93 11.66 8.03
CA HIS A 601 14.82 11.24 8.89
C HIS A 601 15.23 10.39 10.11
N ALA A 602 16.50 10.40 10.53
CA ALA A 602 16.93 9.78 11.80
C ALA A 602 16.17 10.36 13.02
N GLY A 603 15.70 11.61 12.94
CA GLY A 603 15.03 12.30 14.04
C GLY A 603 13.52 12.10 14.17
N GLY A 604 12.90 11.35 13.25
CA GLY A 604 11.45 11.40 13.00
C GLY A 604 11.04 12.70 12.28
N THR A 605 9.94 12.69 11.55
CA THR A 605 9.40 13.89 10.88
C THR A 605 8.01 14.20 11.41
N GLU A 606 7.74 15.45 11.77
CA GLU A 606 6.37 15.93 11.87
C GLU A 606 5.82 16.06 10.46
N SER A 607 4.80 15.27 10.15
CA SER A 607 4.05 15.41 8.91
C SER A 607 2.68 16.01 9.24
N ASP A 608 2.01 16.55 8.22
CA ASP A 608 0.61 17.00 8.31
C ASP A 608 -0.36 15.89 8.77
N PHE A 609 0.10 14.62 8.82
CA PHE A 609 -0.65 13.44 9.25
C PHE A 609 -0.18 12.87 10.62
N GLY A 610 0.74 13.54 11.31
CA GLY A 610 1.27 13.16 12.63
C GLY A 610 2.79 12.93 12.66
N LYS A 611 3.31 12.56 13.84
CA LYS A 611 4.73 12.24 14.07
C LYS A 611 5.08 10.88 13.45
N ALA A 612 5.91 10.89 12.41
CA ALA A 612 6.49 9.67 11.85
C ALA A 612 7.75 9.26 12.64
N GLN A 613 7.88 7.96 12.92
CA GLN A 613 9.05 7.40 13.61
C GLN A 613 10.31 7.55 12.74
N GLY A 614 11.45 7.77 13.38
CA GLY A 614 12.72 7.93 12.69
C GLY A 614 13.14 6.68 11.92
N SER A 615 13.87 6.87 10.81
CA SER A 615 14.43 5.76 10.03
C SER A 615 15.44 4.98 10.87
N GLU A 616 15.21 3.68 11.11
CA GLU A 616 16.15 2.79 11.82
C GLU A 616 17.56 2.80 11.20
N GLN A 617 17.64 2.98 9.89
CA GLN A 617 18.91 3.13 9.19
C GLN A 617 19.64 4.41 9.60
N GLY A 618 18.92 5.53 9.66
CA GLY A 618 19.48 6.82 10.10
C GLY A 618 19.86 6.80 11.58
N LEU A 619 19.01 6.20 12.42
CA LEU A 619 19.26 6.04 13.86
C LEU A 619 20.54 5.22 14.13
N ALA A 620 20.78 4.13 13.39
CA ALA A 620 21.99 3.33 13.57
C ALA A 620 23.27 4.14 13.26
N GLY A 621 23.25 4.98 12.22
CA GLY A 621 24.35 5.89 11.90
C GLY A 621 24.57 6.97 12.96
N VAL A 622 23.49 7.57 13.48
CA VAL A 622 23.55 8.55 14.58
C VAL A 622 24.09 7.93 15.87
N ARG A 623 23.64 6.72 16.22
CA ARG A 623 24.14 5.98 17.39
C ARG A 623 25.63 5.69 17.30
N LEU A 624 26.12 5.29 16.12
CA LEU A 624 27.55 5.03 15.90
C LEU A 624 28.40 6.29 16.13
N GLN A 625 28.03 7.42 15.54
CA GLN A 625 28.81 8.67 15.72
C GLN A 625 28.69 9.22 17.15
N ASN A 626 27.57 9.01 17.85
CA ASN A 626 27.40 9.49 19.23
C ASN A 626 28.17 8.62 20.22
N ALA A 627 28.25 7.31 20.00
CA ALA A 627 29.00 6.40 20.86
C ALA A 627 30.53 6.63 20.81
N LEU A 628 31.04 7.34 19.80
CA LEU A 628 32.48 7.55 19.58
C LEU A 628 32.84 9.06 19.60
N PRO A 629 32.99 9.69 20.78
CA PRO A 629 33.21 11.14 20.94
C PRO A 629 34.41 11.68 20.16
N ARG A 630 35.49 10.90 20.10
CA ARG A 630 36.77 11.28 19.47
C ARG A 630 36.89 10.86 18.01
N ALA A 631 35.89 10.17 17.43
CA ALA A 631 35.91 9.80 16.03
C ALA A 631 35.96 11.03 15.11
N ARG A 632 36.66 10.90 13.99
CA ARG A 632 36.75 11.92 12.93
C ARG A 632 35.61 11.68 11.95
N ILE A 633 34.53 12.45 12.06
CA ILE A 633 33.33 12.23 11.26
C ILE A 633 33.43 13.00 9.93
N LEU A 634 33.24 12.28 8.83
CA LEU A 634 33.14 12.82 7.49
C LEU A 634 31.74 12.52 6.93
N TYR A 635 30.96 13.56 6.70
CA TYR A 635 29.69 13.46 5.98
C TYR A 635 29.94 13.75 4.51
N MET A 636 29.54 12.85 3.61
CA MET A 636 29.86 12.97 2.20
C MET A 636 28.60 12.78 1.37
N SER A 637 28.03 13.88 0.85
CA SER A 637 26.80 13.85 0.06
C SER A 637 26.59 15.16 -0.71
N ALA A 638 26.57 15.11 -2.04
CA ALA A 638 26.33 16.30 -2.89
C ALA A 638 24.94 16.92 -2.66
N THR A 639 24.00 16.12 -2.18
CA THR A 639 22.59 16.46 -1.98
C THR A 639 22.20 16.51 -0.50
N GLY A 640 23.20 16.41 0.39
CA GLY A 640 22.94 16.32 1.83
C GLY A 640 22.44 17.62 2.46
N ALA A 641 22.54 18.75 1.76
CA ALA A 641 21.90 20.00 2.15
C ALA A 641 20.73 20.38 1.22
N ALA A 642 20.05 19.41 0.59
CA ALA A 642 18.94 19.69 -0.34
C ALA A 642 17.59 19.99 0.36
N ARG A 643 17.40 19.51 1.59
CA ARG A 643 16.20 19.71 2.42
C ARG A 643 16.63 19.87 3.88
N PRO A 644 15.86 20.58 4.72
CA PRO A 644 16.14 20.71 6.16
C PRO A 644 16.44 19.37 6.86
N ASP A 645 15.62 18.35 6.59
CA ASP A 645 15.75 17.01 7.19
C ASP A 645 17.10 16.34 6.91
N ASN A 646 17.77 16.72 5.81
CA ASN A 646 19.02 16.09 5.37
C ASN A 646 20.24 16.58 6.16
N LEU A 647 20.11 17.58 7.05
CA LEU A 647 21.16 17.98 7.99
C LEU A 647 20.90 17.49 9.43
N SER A 648 19.74 16.89 9.71
CA SER A 648 19.34 16.47 11.06
C SER A 648 20.27 15.40 11.67
N TYR A 649 20.96 14.60 10.86
CA TYR A 649 21.93 13.60 11.31
C TYR A 649 23.36 14.16 11.47
N ALA A 650 23.63 15.38 10.98
CA ALA A 650 24.97 15.96 10.90
C ALA A 650 25.37 16.65 12.21
N VAL A 651 25.17 15.95 13.33
CA VAL A 651 25.33 16.46 14.70
C VAL A 651 26.72 17.07 14.95
N ARG A 652 27.76 16.54 14.30
CA ARG A 652 29.15 17.01 14.47
C ARG A 652 29.49 18.30 13.76
N LEU A 653 28.56 18.92 13.01
CA LEU A 653 28.80 20.22 12.39
C LEU A 653 28.57 21.42 13.34
N GLY A 654 28.01 21.20 14.53
CA GLY A 654 27.73 22.30 15.47
C GLY A 654 26.62 23.23 14.97
N LEU A 655 25.62 22.70 14.27
CA LEU A 655 24.45 23.47 13.79
C LEU A 655 23.49 23.89 14.91
N TRP A 656 23.55 23.21 16.06
CA TRP A 656 22.79 23.49 17.26
C TRP A 656 23.60 23.12 18.50
N GLY A 657 23.18 23.62 19.66
CA GLY A 657 23.84 23.44 20.96
C GLY A 657 24.58 24.68 21.45
N PRO A 658 25.46 24.54 22.46
CA PRO A 658 26.15 25.66 23.08
C PRO A 658 26.96 26.49 22.09
N GLY A 659 26.85 27.81 22.17
CA GLY A 659 27.59 28.73 21.28
C GLY A 659 27.04 28.82 19.86
N THR A 660 25.87 28.25 19.57
CA THR A 660 25.21 28.32 18.25
C THR A 660 23.93 29.17 18.31
N ALA A 661 23.39 29.55 17.15
CA ALA A 661 22.13 30.30 17.07
C ALA A 661 20.89 29.49 17.50
N PHE A 662 21.01 28.16 17.58
CA PHE A 662 19.90 27.25 17.88
C PHE A 662 20.24 26.37 19.08
N ALA A 663 19.53 26.54 20.20
CA ALA A 663 19.81 25.76 21.41
C ALA A 663 19.55 24.25 21.23
N THR A 664 18.57 23.89 20.39
CA THR A 664 18.18 22.49 20.16
C THR A 664 18.00 22.18 18.68
N ARG A 665 18.12 20.90 18.33
CA ARG A 665 17.85 20.39 16.98
C ARG A 665 16.45 20.78 16.49
N ASP A 666 15.42 20.64 17.33
CA ASP A 666 14.04 20.88 16.90
C ASP A 666 13.79 22.37 16.59
N MET A 667 14.49 23.29 17.28
CA MET A 667 14.48 24.71 16.93
C MET A 667 15.15 24.98 15.57
N PHE A 668 16.29 24.34 15.29
CA PHE A 668 16.95 24.43 14.00
C PHE A 668 16.04 23.92 12.88
N MET A 669 15.43 22.74 13.06
CA MET A 669 14.53 22.13 12.08
C MET A 669 13.34 23.04 11.75
N LYS A 670 12.68 23.58 12.78
CA LYS A 670 11.56 24.51 12.61
C LYS A 670 11.97 25.77 11.84
N ALA A 671 13.11 26.37 12.18
CA ALA A 671 13.61 27.55 11.48
C ALA A 671 13.94 27.27 10.01
N MET A 672 14.47 26.08 9.71
CA MET A 672 14.75 25.65 8.33
C MET A 672 13.47 25.34 7.55
N GLU A 673 12.42 24.82 8.18
CA GLU A 673 11.11 24.63 7.55
C GLU A 673 10.43 25.97 7.22
N GLU A 674 10.42 26.92 8.16
CA GLU A 674 9.85 28.26 7.97
C GLU A 674 10.63 29.09 6.94
N GLY A 675 11.96 29.03 6.96
CA GLY A 675 12.84 29.76 6.05
C GLY A 675 13.06 29.08 4.69
N GLY A 676 12.67 27.80 4.57
CA GLY A 676 12.83 27.00 3.37
C GLY A 676 14.26 26.95 2.83
N ILE A 677 14.38 26.92 1.51
CA ILE A 677 15.67 26.78 0.80
C ILE A 677 16.62 27.96 1.07
N ALA A 678 16.10 29.18 1.24
CA ALA A 678 16.95 30.37 1.45
C ALA A 678 17.70 30.29 2.79
N ALA A 679 17.03 29.83 3.85
CA ALA A 679 17.68 29.61 5.14
C ALA A 679 18.76 28.53 5.06
N LEU A 680 18.52 27.47 4.30
CA LEU A 680 19.47 26.37 4.12
C LEU A 680 20.71 26.80 3.31
N GLU A 681 20.56 27.70 2.34
CA GLU A 681 21.69 28.31 1.62
C GLU A 681 22.57 29.15 2.55
N VAL A 682 21.97 29.95 3.44
CA VAL A 682 22.70 30.73 4.46
C VAL A 682 23.48 29.80 5.38
N VAL A 683 22.86 28.71 5.86
CA VAL A 683 23.56 27.71 6.69
C VAL A 683 24.75 27.10 5.96
N CYS A 684 24.63 26.75 4.68
CA CYS A 684 25.75 26.21 3.90
C CYS A 684 26.89 27.22 3.73
N ARG A 685 26.55 28.51 3.53
CA ARG A 685 27.52 29.61 3.45
C ARG A 685 28.27 29.78 4.77
N ASP A 686 27.55 29.76 5.88
CA ASP A 686 28.14 29.87 7.22
C ASP A 686 29.05 28.67 7.52
N LEU A 687 28.62 27.45 7.17
CA LEU A 687 29.46 26.26 7.29
C LEU A 687 30.75 26.38 6.45
N LYS A 688 30.69 26.92 5.23
CA LYS A 688 31.88 27.21 4.41
C LYS A 688 32.77 28.25 5.09
N ALA A 689 32.21 29.36 5.57
CA ALA A 689 32.97 30.40 6.29
C ALA A 689 33.67 29.85 7.55
N MET A 690 33.05 28.90 8.24
CA MET A 690 33.62 28.22 9.42
C MET A 690 34.68 27.17 9.06
N GLY A 691 34.83 26.83 7.77
CA GLY A 691 35.74 25.81 7.28
C GLY A 691 35.24 24.38 7.52
N LEU A 692 33.93 24.17 7.52
CA LEU A 692 33.28 22.88 7.80
C LEU A 692 32.59 22.27 6.57
N TYR A 693 32.61 22.96 5.42
CA TYR A 693 31.82 22.60 4.25
C TYR A 693 32.51 23.00 2.93
N THR A 694 32.50 22.08 1.96
CA THR A 694 32.95 22.28 0.57
C THR A 694 31.86 21.80 -0.39
N ALA A 695 31.57 22.57 -1.45
CA ALA A 695 30.50 22.25 -2.42
C ALA A 695 30.84 22.75 -3.83
N ARG A 696 31.71 22.01 -4.50
CA ARG A 696 32.16 22.25 -5.87
C ARG A 696 31.48 21.27 -6.79
N ALA A 697 31.22 21.64 -8.03
CA ALA A 697 30.65 20.75 -9.04
C ALA A 697 31.49 20.78 -10.32
N LEU A 698 31.38 19.74 -11.14
CA LEU A 698 31.88 19.83 -12.51
C LEU A 698 31.11 20.90 -13.27
N SER A 699 31.84 21.66 -14.10
CA SER A 699 31.21 22.55 -15.07
C SER A 699 30.28 21.77 -16.00
N PHE A 700 29.11 22.35 -16.28
CA PHE A 700 28.20 21.88 -17.33
C PHE A 700 28.49 22.58 -18.67
N ALA A 701 29.62 23.29 -18.79
CA ALA A 701 30.04 23.88 -20.06
C ALA A 701 30.11 22.80 -21.16
N GLY A 702 29.44 23.07 -22.29
CA GLY A 702 29.34 22.15 -23.42
C GLY A 702 28.32 21.02 -23.28
N VAL A 703 27.62 20.89 -22.15
CA VAL A 703 26.47 19.99 -22.03
C VAL A 703 25.27 20.62 -22.74
N GLU A 704 24.64 19.84 -23.62
CA GLU A 704 23.44 20.25 -24.36
C GLU A 704 22.19 19.58 -23.80
N TYR A 705 21.06 20.27 -23.89
CA TYR A 705 19.74 19.78 -23.49
C TYR A 705 18.79 19.87 -24.67
N GLU A 706 18.29 18.72 -25.11
CA GLU A 706 17.40 18.60 -26.27
C GLU A 706 16.18 17.75 -25.87
N PRO A 707 15.13 18.35 -25.29
CA PRO A 707 13.90 17.63 -24.95
C PRO A 707 13.31 16.92 -26.17
N LEU A 708 12.91 15.66 -26.00
CA LEU A 708 12.25 14.86 -27.01
C LEU A 708 10.80 14.61 -26.59
N GLU A 709 9.86 15.29 -27.24
CA GLU A 709 8.43 15.05 -27.03
C GLU A 709 7.91 13.98 -28.01
N HIS A 710 7.20 12.99 -27.47
CA HIS A 710 6.44 12.02 -28.25
C HIS A 710 4.99 12.48 -28.36
N ALA A 711 4.57 12.87 -29.56
CA ALA A 711 3.17 13.09 -29.87
C ALA A 711 2.45 11.75 -29.97
N LEU A 712 1.46 11.52 -29.10
CA LEU A 712 0.68 10.29 -29.12
C LEU A 712 -0.11 10.17 -30.43
N THR A 713 -0.07 8.99 -31.04
CA THR A 713 -0.85 8.67 -32.24
C THR A 713 -2.31 8.35 -31.89
N PRO A 714 -3.26 8.52 -32.82
CA PRO A 714 -4.68 8.19 -32.58
C PRO A 714 -4.94 6.78 -32.03
N ASP A 715 -4.11 5.80 -32.39
CA ASP A 715 -4.22 4.43 -31.86
C ASP A 715 -3.74 4.34 -30.41
N GLN A 716 -2.59 4.93 -30.07
CA GLN A 716 -2.05 4.95 -28.70
C GLN A 716 -3.00 5.66 -27.73
N ILE A 717 -3.66 6.67 -28.25
CA ILE A 717 -4.74 7.42 -27.63
C ILE A 717 -5.91 6.51 -27.30
N SER A 718 -6.39 5.74 -28.29
CA SER A 718 -7.52 4.83 -28.10
C SER A 718 -7.18 3.77 -27.06
N ILE A 719 -5.91 3.35 -27.00
CA ILE A 719 -5.42 2.42 -25.98
C ILE A 719 -5.44 3.10 -24.60
N TYR A 720 -4.94 4.33 -24.48
CA TYR A 720 -4.94 5.06 -23.22
C TYR A 720 -6.36 5.25 -22.68
N ASP A 721 -7.30 5.68 -23.54
CA ASP A 721 -8.70 5.91 -23.18
C ASP A 721 -9.39 4.61 -22.76
N ALA A 722 -9.18 3.51 -23.49
CA ALA A 722 -9.73 2.20 -23.10
C ALA A 722 -9.28 1.77 -21.70
N TYR A 723 -8.00 2.00 -21.36
CA TYR A 723 -7.51 1.73 -20.00
C TYR A 723 -8.05 2.73 -18.96
N ALA A 724 -8.23 4.00 -19.30
CA ALA A 724 -8.84 4.99 -18.41
C ALA A 724 -10.30 4.63 -18.06
N ASP A 725 -11.08 4.25 -19.07
CA ASP A 725 -12.45 3.76 -18.89
C ASP A 725 -12.48 2.51 -18.01
N SER A 726 -11.54 1.58 -18.23
CA SER A 726 -11.39 0.36 -17.42
C SER A 726 -11.12 0.65 -15.95
N TRP A 727 -10.20 1.57 -15.65
CA TRP A 727 -9.94 1.97 -14.26
C TRP A 727 -11.15 2.67 -13.61
N SER A 728 -11.98 3.37 -14.39
CA SER A 728 -13.24 3.94 -13.92
C SER A 728 -14.27 2.85 -13.55
N ILE A 729 -14.37 1.80 -14.36
CA ILE A 729 -15.20 0.62 -14.03
C ILE A 729 -14.74 -0.02 -12.71
N ILE A 730 -13.44 -0.27 -12.54
CA ILE A 730 -12.89 -0.81 -11.29
C ILE A 730 -13.17 0.13 -10.11
N HIS A 731 -13.06 1.44 -10.32
CA HIS A 731 -13.33 2.42 -9.27
C HIS A 731 -14.79 2.35 -8.79
N ARG A 732 -15.75 2.27 -9.71
CA ARG A 732 -17.17 2.08 -9.37
C ARG A 732 -17.41 0.76 -8.65
N GLY A 733 -16.89 -0.35 -9.19
CA GLY A 733 -16.99 -1.67 -8.57
C GLY A 733 -16.36 -1.72 -7.18
N LEU A 734 -15.25 -1.01 -6.95
CA LEU A 734 -14.61 -0.92 -5.63
C LEU A 734 -15.55 -0.32 -4.58
N ARG A 735 -16.33 0.71 -4.92
CA ARG A 735 -17.30 1.30 -4.00
C ARG A 735 -18.35 0.27 -3.56
N ASP A 736 -18.87 -0.47 -4.52
CA ASP A 736 -19.93 -1.46 -4.27
C ASP A 736 -19.40 -2.65 -3.47
N VAL A 737 -18.18 -3.10 -3.78
CA VAL A 737 -17.45 -4.16 -3.09
C VAL A 737 -17.11 -3.78 -1.66
N LEU A 738 -16.68 -2.54 -1.39
CA LEU A 738 -16.45 -2.05 -0.01
C LEU A 738 -17.74 -2.13 0.83
N GLY A 739 -18.90 -1.99 0.18
CA GLY A 739 -20.21 -2.24 0.78
C GLY A 739 -20.49 -3.72 1.04
N GLU A 740 -20.21 -4.60 0.07
CA GLU A 740 -20.44 -6.05 0.20
C GLU A 740 -19.62 -6.67 1.33
N ILE A 741 -18.34 -6.30 1.42
CA ILE A 741 -17.46 -6.87 2.42
C ILE A 741 -17.65 -6.28 3.82
N GLY A 742 -18.53 -5.28 4.00
CA GLY A 742 -18.83 -4.68 5.30
C GLY A 742 -17.82 -3.63 5.80
N ILE A 743 -16.94 -3.10 4.94
CA ILE A 743 -16.10 -1.93 5.30
C ILE A 743 -16.94 -0.66 5.36
N VAL A 744 -17.91 -0.53 4.44
CA VAL A 744 -18.93 0.53 4.42
C VAL A 744 -20.29 -0.14 4.63
N ASP A 745 -21.11 0.39 5.54
CA ASP A 745 -22.45 -0.16 5.74
C ASP A 745 -23.36 0.29 4.59
N ARG A 746 -23.82 -0.66 3.78
CA ARG A 746 -24.62 -0.37 2.57
C ARG A 746 -25.92 0.37 2.85
N ILE A 747 -26.50 0.19 4.04
CA ILE A 747 -27.77 0.83 4.41
C ILE A 747 -27.54 2.27 4.86
N SER A 748 -26.60 2.52 5.75
CA SER A 748 -26.36 3.86 6.30
C SER A 748 -25.32 4.69 5.55
N GLY A 749 -24.55 4.09 4.63
CA GLY A 749 -23.41 4.72 3.94
C GLY A 749 -22.20 4.96 4.86
N LYS A 750 -22.30 4.65 6.16
CA LYS A 750 -21.24 4.96 7.13
C LYS A 750 -20.07 3.98 7.02
N THR A 751 -18.86 4.52 7.07
CA THR A 751 -17.63 3.71 7.09
C THR A 751 -17.47 3.03 8.46
N GLN A 752 -17.43 1.70 8.47
CA GLN A 752 -17.29 0.87 9.67
C GLN A 752 -15.82 0.60 10.02
N ASN A 753 -14.93 0.65 9.03
CA ASN A 753 -13.49 0.59 9.27
C ASN A 753 -12.73 1.56 8.36
N ALA A 754 -12.45 2.75 8.89
CA ALA A 754 -11.75 3.81 8.15
C ALA A 754 -10.33 3.43 7.75
N ARG A 755 -9.64 2.60 8.56
CA ARG A 755 -8.29 2.14 8.24
C ARG A 755 -8.30 1.15 7.08
N ALA A 756 -9.23 0.20 7.08
CA ALA A 756 -9.39 -0.78 6.01
C ALA A 756 -9.82 -0.09 4.69
N ARG A 757 -10.78 0.86 4.76
CA ARG A 757 -11.16 1.70 3.61
C ARG A 757 -9.95 2.47 3.06
N GLY A 758 -9.21 3.14 3.93
CA GLY A 758 -8.00 3.88 3.56
C GLY A 758 -6.96 2.98 2.91
N SER A 759 -6.72 1.77 3.44
CA SER A 759 -5.79 0.80 2.89
C SER A 759 -6.20 0.32 1.50
N ALA A 760 -7.49 0.00 1.30
CA ALA A 760 -8.01 -0.45 0.00
C ALA A 760 -7.88 0.64 -1.08
N LEU A 761 -8.26 1.88 -0.75
CA LEU A 761 -8.12 3.03 -1.64
C LEU A 761 -6.64 3.35 -1.93
N SER A 762 -5.78 3.23 -0.91
CA SER A 762 -4.33 3.44 -1.08
C SER A 762 -3.71 2.43 -2.03
N ALA A 763 -4.08 1.15 -1.90
CA ALA A 763 -3.62 0.08 -2.78
C ALA A 763 -4.10 0.32 -4.23
N PHE A 764 -5.38 0.68 -4.40
CA PHE A 764 -5.97 1.02 -5.70
C PHE A 764 -5.23 2.18 -6.38
N GLU A 765 -5.15 3.33 -5.72
CA GLU A 765 -4.51 4.54 -6.29
C GLU A 765 -3.04 4.32 -6.59
N SER A 766 -2.34 3.55 -5.76
CA SER A 766 -0.94 3.20 -5.98
C SER A 766 -0.77 2.28 -7.20
N ALA A 767 -1.67 1.33 -7.41
CA ALA A 767 -1.64 0.46 -8.58
C ALA A 767 -1.93 1.25 -9.87
N LYS A 768 -2.97 2.09 -9.85
CA LYS A 768 -3.35 2.99 -10.95
C LYS A 768 -2.19 3.91 -11.36
N LEU A 769 -1.53 4.55 -10.40
CA LEU A 769 -0.39 5.44 -10.66
C LEU A 769 0.78 4.70 -11.34
N ARG A 770 1.14 3.51 -10.82
CA ARG A 770 2.21 2.67 -11.42
C ARG A 770 1.84 2.21 -12.83
N PHE A 771 0.58 1.84 -13.04
CA PHE A 771 0.07 1.42 -14.34
C PHE A 771 0.24 2.51 -15.39
N PHE A 772 -0.30 3.71 -15.16
CA PHE A 772 -0.23 4.80 -16.14
C PHE A 772 1.19 5.30 -16.38
N SER A 773 2.03 5.32 -15.35
CA SER A 773 3.46 5.63 -15.49
C SER A 773 4.14 4.64 -16.45
N SER A 774 3.94 3.34 -16.24
CA SER A 774 4.53 2.30 -17.10
C SER A 774 3.93 2.29 -18.51
N LEU A 775 2.64 2.60 -18.65
CA LEU A 775 1.95 2.71 -19.94
C LEU A 775 2.57 3.84 -20.76
N LEU A 776 2.63 5.06 -20.22
CA LEU A 776 3.20 6.23 -20.90
C LEU A 776 4.66 6.02 -21.32
N VAL A 777 5.48 5.41 -20.43
CA VAL A 777 6.87 5.04 -20.76
C VAL A 777 6.93 4.09 -21.96
N SER A 778 6.01 3.12 -22.03
CA SER A 778 5.97 2.16 -23.14
C SER A 778 5.45 2.80 -24.44
N LEU A 779 4.54 3.78 -24.34
CA LEU A 779 4.02 4.52 -25.50
C LEU A 779 5.10 5.38 -26.17
N LYS A 780 6.11 5.88 -25.45
CA LYS A 780 7.21 6.68 -26.00
C LYS A 780 8.19 5.91 -26.88
N MET A 781 8.17 4.58 -26.85
CA MET A 781 9.18 3.73 -27.49
C MET A 781 9.41 4.01 -28.99
N PRO A 782 8.37 4.28 -29.82
CA PRO A 782 8.59 4.58 -31.23
C PRO A 782 9.49 5.81 -31.47
N SER A 783 9.25 6.92 -30.73
CA SER A 783 10.09 8.12 -30.83
C SER A 783 11.49 7.88 -30.28
N LEU A 784 11.63 7.13 -29.17
CA LEU A 784 12.93 6.78 -28.61
C LEU A 784 13.75 5.96 -29.60
N ILE A 785 13.19 4.89 -30.16
CA ILE A 785 13.87 4.00 -31.10
C ILE A 785 14.38 4.79 -32.31
N LYS A 786 13.52 5.64 -32.90
CA LYS A 786 13.91 6.50 -34.03
C LYS A 786 15.05 7.45 -33.67
N ALA A 787 15.01 8.06 -32.49
CA ALA A 787 16.07 8.96 -32.02
C ALA A 787 17.39 8.21 -31.74
N ILE A 788 17.32 6.98 -31.21
CA ILE A 788 18.49 6.13 -31.01
C ILE A 788 19.13 5.77 -32.36
N GLU A 789 18.34 5.39 -33.35
CA GLU A 789 18.86 5.08 -34.70
C GLU A 789 19.58 6.26 -35.33
N GLN A 790 19.07 7.48 -35.15
CA GLN A 790 19.71 8.71 -35.61
C GLN A 790 21.06 8.94 -34.91
N GLU A 791 21.14 8.76 -33.60
CA GLU A 791 22.40 8.92 -32.86
C GLU A 791 23.44 7.89 -33.24
N LEU A 792 23.03 6.64 -33.46
CA LEU A 792 23.92 5.58 -33.90
C LEU A 792 24.43 5.83 -35.33
N ALA A 793 23.64 6.47 -36.20
CA ALA A 793 24.07 6.89 -37.52
C ALA A 793 25.11 8.04 -37.47
N LEU A 794 25.11 8.84 -36.40
CA LEU A 794 26.10 9.88 -36.11
C LEU A 794 27.35 9.35 -35.37
N ASP A 795 27.48 8.03 -35.21
CA ASP A 795 28.52 7.34 -34.43
C ASP A 795 28.57 7.75 -32.94
N ASN A 796 27.45 8.21 -32.38
CA ASN A 796 27.33 8.49 -30.96
C ASN A 796 27.01 7.22 -30.17
N ALA A 797 27.39 7.22 -28.88
CA ALA A 797 27.04 6.17 -27.94
C ALA A 797 25.80 6.59 -27.13
N VAL A 798 24.85 5.68 -27.01
CA VAL A 798 23.52 5.97 -26.48
C VAL A 798 23.38 5.45 -25.06
N LEU A 799 22.83 6.26 -24.16
CA LEU A 799 22.39 5.83 -22.84
C LEU A 799 20.87 6.01 -22.72
N VAL A 800 20.18 4.99 -22.19
CA VAL A 800 18.74 5.03 -21.89
C VAL A 800 18.55 4.80 -20.40
N GLN A 801 18.10 5.84 -19.69
CA GLN A 801 17.80 5.77 -18.27
C GLN A 801 16.32 5.43 -18.04
N LEU A 802 16.07 4.39 -17.24
CA LEU A 802 14.74 3.94 -16.84
C LEU A 802 14.69 3.65 -15.33
N ALA A 803 13.52 3.84 -14.70
CA ALA A 803 13.33 3.52 -13.28
C ALA A 803 12.69 2.14 -13.10
N SER A 804 11.67 1.81 -13.91
CA SER A 804 10.99 0.52 -13.92
C SER A 804 11.57 -0.42 -14.96
N THR A 805 12.06 -1.59 -14.53
CA THR A 805 12.69 -2.58 -15.41
C THR A 805 11.72 -3.66 -15.90
N GLY A 806 10.51 -3.74 -15.34
CA GLY A 806 9.55 -4.82 -15.62
C GLY A 806 9.87 -6.17 -14.97
N GLU A 807 10.90 -6.26 -14.11
CA GLU A 807 11.34 -7.54 -13.50
C GLU A 807 10.23 -8.27 -12.76
N ALA A 808 9.53 -7.58 -11.86
CA ALA A 808 8.48 -8.20 -11.05
C ALA A 808 7.32 -8.74 -11.90
N ILE A 809 6.97 -8.02 -12.98
CA ILE A 809 5.93 -8.44 -13.92
C ILE A 809 6.39 -9.70 -14.68
N MET A 810 7.63 -9.67 -15.19
CA MET A 810 8.23 -10.80 -15.89
C MET A 810 8.31 -12.05 -15.01
N ASP A 811 8.82 -11.91 -13.79
CA ASP A 811 9.01 -13.02 -12.85
C ASP A 811 7.69 -13.69 -12.49
N ARG A 812 6.63 -12.88 -12.27
CA ARG A 812 5.28 -13.39 -12.02
C ARG A 812 4.75 -14.13 -13.23
N ARG A 813 4.79 -13.54 -14.43
CA ARG A 813 4.34 -14.20 -15.65
C ARG A 813 5.06 -15.53 -15.87
N LEU A 814 6.37 -15.59 -15.68
CA LEU A 814 7.15 -16.82 -15.78
C LEU A 814 6.79 -17.90 -14.75
N SER A 815 6.26 -17.51 -13.59
CA SER A 815 5.81 -18.42 -12.55
C SER A 815 4.40 -18.98 -12.79
N GLU A 816 3.58 -18.26 -13.56
CA GLU A 816 2.19 -18.63 -13.87
C GLU A 816 2.07 -19.55 -15.09
N LEU A 817 3.12 -19.68 -15.91
CA LEU A 817 3.09 -20.51 -17.12
C LEU A 817 2.88 -22.00 -16.80
N SER A 818 1.88 -22.58 -17.44
CA SER A 818 1.68 -24.03 -17.51
C SER A 818 2.82 -24.72 -18.27
N ALA A 819 2.90 -26.06 -18.16
CA ALA A 819 3.92 -26.84 -18.87
C ALA A 819 3.83 -26.68 -20.40
N GLN A 820 2.62 -26.53 -20.96
CA GLN A 820 2.40 -26.30 -22.39
C GLN A 820 2.80 -24.89 -22.82
N GLU A 821 2.40 -23.85 -22.07
CA GLU A 821 2.80 -22.46 -22.37
C GLU A 821 4.32 -22.28 -22.27
N ARG A 822 4.96 -23.00 -21.33
CA ARG A 822 6.42 -23.01 -21.18
C ARG A 822 7.13 -23.68 -22.35
N ALA A 823 6.45 -24.58 -23.08
CA ALA A 823 7.01 -25.26 -24.25
C ALA A 823 6.88 -24.43 -25.54
N MET A 824 5.82 -23.62 -25.68
CA MET A 824 5.63 -22.72 -26.82
C MET A 824 6.27 -21.33 -26.62
N MET A 825 6.53 -20.96 -25.36
CA MET A 825 7.24 -19.76 -24.90
C MET A 825 7.00 -18.52 -25.77
N ASP A 826 5.81 -17.95 -25.63
CA ASP A 826 5.43 -16.65 -26.20
C ASP A 826 4.80 -15.80 -25.09
N ILE A 827 5.63 -14.95 -24.48
CA ILE A 827 5.27 -14.16 -23.29
C ILE A 827 5.37 -12.69 -23.65
N GLN A 828 4.24 -12.00 -23.57
CA GLN A 828 4.22 -10.55 -23.65
C GLN A 828 4.16 -9.95 -22.23
N VAL A 829 5.25 -9.32 -21.82
CA VAL A 829 5.28 -8.56 -20.56
C VAL A 829 4.69 -7.18 -20.82
N SER A 830 3.60 -6.84 -20.13
CA SER A 830 2.81 -5.63 -20.38
C SER A 830 2.43 -4.89 -19.09
N PRO A 831 2.29 -3.55 -19.11
CA PRO A 831 1.71 -2.80 -18.01
C PRO A 831 0.34 -3.34 -17.55
N LYS A 832 -0.44 -3.97 -18.45
CA LYS A 832 -1.74 -4.63 -18.16
C LYS A 832 -1.66 -5.56 -16.95
N GLU A 833 -0.54 -6.22 -16.75
CA GLU A 833 -0.35 -7.13 -15.62
C GLU A 833 -0.42 -6.44 -14.25
N THR A 834 -0.12 -5.13 -14.18
CA THR A 834 -0.27 -4.38 -12.93
C THR A 834 -1.74 -4.24 -12.55
N LEU A 835 -2.62 -4.06 -13.54
CA LEU A 835 -4.07 -4.01 -13.33
C LEU A 835 -4.59 -5.38 -12.91
N ILE A 836 -4.21 -6.44 -13.64
CA ILE A 836 -4.64 -7.81 -13.32
C ILE A 836 -4.16 -8.24 -11.93
N ASP A 837 -2.91 -7.92 -11.58
CA ASP A 837 -2.35 -8.18 -10.25
C ASP A 837 -3.10 -7.45 -9.15
N TYR A 838 -3.45 -6.18 -9.38
CA TYR A 838 -4.29 -5.45 -8.45
C TYR A 838 -5.63 -6.16 -8.26
N LEU A 839 -6.29 -6.58 -9.34
CA LEU A 839 -7.57 -7.30 -9.23
C LEU A 839 -7.43 -8.62 -8.47
N LYS A 840 -6.41 -9.44 -8.79
CA LYS A 840 -6.22 -10.75 -8.15
C LYS A 840 -5.80 -10.66 -6.68
N ASN A 841 -4.86 -9.78 -6.36
CA ASN A 841 -4.14 -9.78 -5.08
C ASN A 841 -4.43 -8.53 -4.21
N GLY A 842 -4.81 -7.41 -4.82
CA GLY A 842 -5.06 -6.14 -4.13
C GLY A 842 -6.54 -5.79 -3.94
N PHE A 843 -7.44 -6.40 -4.72
CA PHE A 843 -8.87 -6.13 -4.68
C PHE A 843 -9.49 -6.69 -3.39
N PRO A 844 -10.29 -5.89 -2.66
CA PRO A 844 -10.72 -6.27 -1.33
C PRO A 844 -11.88 -7.27 -1.40
N VAL A 845 -11.57 -8.56 -1.21
CA VAL A 845 -12.57 -9.65 -1.24
C VAL A 845 -12.83 -10.27 0.15
N ARG A 846 -12.10 -9.86 1.18
CA ARG A 846 -12.21 -10.45 2.52
C ARG A 846 -13.41 -9.88 3.28
N GLN A 847 -14.29 -10.75 3.76
CA GLN A 847 -15.49 -10.37 4.51
C GLN A 847 -15.11 -9.78 5.88
N MET A 848 -15.84 -8.75 6.31
CA MET A 848 -15.70 -8.12 7.62
C MET A 848 -16.91 -8.43 8.50
N ARG A 849 -16.65 -8.71 9.78
CA ARG A 849 -17.66 -8.81 10.83
C ARG A 849 -17.81 -7.46 11.48
N VAL A 850 -19.04 -6.96 11.52
CA VAL A 850 -19.36 -5.69 12.18
C VAL A 850 -19.76 -5.95 13.63
N PHE A 851 -19.19 -5.19 14.55
CA PHE A 851 -19.51 -5.27 15.98
C PHE A 851 -19.58 -3.87 16.59
N ARG A 852 -20.30 -3.78 17.71
CA ARG A 852 -20.33 -2.60 18.56
C ARG A 852 -19.20 -2.68 19.59
N ALA A 853 -18.28 -1.74 19.56
CA ALA A 853 -17.20 -1.64 20.53
C ALA A 853 -17.72 -1.08 21.88
N ASP A 854 -16.88 -1.17 22.92
CA ASP A 854 -17.21 -0.73 24.29
C ASP A 854 -17.59 0.76 24.39
N ASP A 855 -17.10 1.59 23.45
CA ASP A 855 -17.44 3.01 23.31
C ASP A 855 -18.79 3.27 22.61
N GLY A 856 -19.51 2.20 22.24
CA GLY A 856 -20.77 2.25 21.52
C GLY A 856 -20.63 2.49 20.02
N ALA A 857 -19.42 2.69 19.50
CA ALA A 857 -19.15 2.89 18.08
C ALA A 857 -19.19 1.57 17.32
N MET A 858 -19.71 1.62 16.09
CA MET A 858 -19.70 0.49 15.18
C MET A 858 -18.31 0.36 14.53
N ARG A 859 -17.75 -0.84 14.55
CA ARG A 859 -16.46 -1.17 13.97
C ARG A 859 -16.55 -2.46 13.17
N ALA A 860 -15.68 -2.64 12.19
CA ALA A 860 -15.59 -3.87 11.42
C ALA A 860 -14.20 -4.51 11.53
N GLU A 861 -14.13 -5.82 11.69
CA GLU A 861 -12.89 -6.60 11.72
C GLU A 861 -12.92 -7.75 10.70
N PRO A 862 -11.75 -8.21 10.19
CA PRO A 862 -11.72 -9.27 9.19
C PRO A 862 -12.23 -10.61 9.75
N MET A 863 -13.12 -11.29 9.02
CA MET A 863 -13.66 -12.59 9.43
C MET A 863 -12.65 -13.72 9.24
N THR A 864 -12.81 -14.74 10.08
CA THR A 864 -12.17 -16.06 9.96
C THR A 864 -13.21 -17.15 10.21
N ASP A 865 -13.08 -18.28 9.50
CA ASP A 865 -13.90 -19.46 9.72
C ASP A 865 -13.48 -20.20 11.01
N ALA A 866 -14.13 -21.34 11.30
CA ALA A 866 -13.83 -22.16 12.48
C ALA A 866 -12.43 -22.81 12.43
N GLN A 867 -11.81 -22.88 11.25
CA GLN A 867 -10.48 -23.43 11.00
C GLN A 867 -9.39 -22.33 11.01
N GLY A 868 -9.78 -21.06 11.18
CA GLY A 868 -8.87 -19.91 11.17
C GLY A 868 -8.55 -19.36 9.77
N ASN A 869 -9.17 -19.85 8.71
CA ASN A 869 -8.99 -19.33 7.35
C ASN A 869 -9.78 -18.03 7.15
N PRO A 870 -9.34 -17.12 6.28
CA PRO A 870 -10.10 -15.91 5.97
C PRO A 870 -11.41 -16.26 5.25
N VAL A 871 -12.53 -15.70 5.71
CA VAL A 871 -13.82 -15.78 4.98
C VAL A 871 -13.80 -14.77 3.85
N LEU A 872 -14.11 -15.22 2.63
CA LEU A 872 -14.15 -14.39 1.43
C LEU A 872 -15.60 -14.13 1.02
N CYS A 873 -15.88 -12.90 0.62
CA CYS A 873 -17.18 -12.48 0.10
C CYS A 873 -17.38 -13.04 -1.31
N ARG A 874 -18.39 -13.89 -1.52
CA ARG A 874 -18.67 -14.50 -2.83
C ARG A 874 -19.06 -13.45 -3.87
N GLN A 875 -19.80 -12.41 -3.48
CA GLN A 875 -20.19 -11.31 -4.38
C GLN A 875 -18.99 -10.47 -4.81
N ALA A 876 -18.06 -10.17 -3.90
CA ALA A 876 -16.84 -9.46 -4.23
C ALA A 876 -15.92 -10.26 -5.16
N ILE A 877 -15.85 -11.59 -4.97
CA ILE A 877 -15.12 -12.49 -5.88
C ILE A 877 -15.75 -12.47 -7.28
N ALA A 878 -17.06 -12.64 -7.38
CA ALA A 878 -17.76 -12.61 -8.66
C ALA A 878 -17.54 -11.27 -9.39
N ALA A 879 -17.68 -10.14 -8.69
CA ALA A 879 -17.42 -8.82 -9.25
C ALA A 879 -15.96 -8.67 -9.72
N ARG A 880 -14.99 -9.18 -8.95
CA ARG A 880 -13.58 -9.20 -9.35
C ARG A 880 -13.38 -10.04 -10.62
N ASP A 881 -13.95 -11.23 -10.69
CA ASP A 881 -13.72 -12.17 -11.78
C ASP A 881 -14.39 -11.69 -13.07
N GLU A 882 -15.58 -11.08 -12.99
CA GLU A 882 -16.24 -10.38 -14.10
C GLU A 882 -15.40 -9.20 -14.61
N LEU A 883 -14.85 -8.38 -13.70
CA LEU A 883 -13.91 -7.31 -14.07
C LEU A 883 -12.65 -7.87 -14.73
N ILE A 884 -12.11 -9.00 -14.29
CA ILE A 884 -10.94 -9.61 -14.93
C ILE A 884 -11.29 -10.04 -16.36
N GLU A 885 -12.44 -10.67 -16.56
CA GLU A 885 -12.90 -11.14 -17.87
C GLU A 885 -13.07 -9.99 -18.87
N GLU A 886 -13.78 -8.93 -18.47
CA GLU A 886 -14.00 -7.73 -19.29
C GLU A 886 -12.66 -7.07 -19.70
N LEU A 887 -11.69 -7.05 -18.78
CA LEU A 887 -10.45 -6.30 -18.95
C LEU A 887 -9.33 -7.11 -19.62
N CYS A 888 -9.45 -8.43 -19.69
CA CYS A 888 -8.48 -9.29 -20.36
C CYS A 888 -8.35 -9.00 -21.87
N ALA A 889 -9.40 -8.48 -22.50
CA ALA A 889 -9.47 -8.13 -23.93
C ALA A 889 -8.65 -6.88 -24.32
N LEU A 890 -8.15 -6.11 -23.34
CA LEU A 890 -7.40 -4.88 -23.61
C LEU A 890 -6.05 -5.14 -24.29
N PRO A 891 -5.61 -4.25 -25.20
CA PRO A 891 -4.38 -4.42 -25.98
C PRO A 891 -3.15 -4.41 -25.08
N ALA A 892 -2.28 -5.40 -25.25
CA ALA A 892 -1.03 -5.48 -24.51
C ALA A 892 0.05 -4.64 -25.21
N ILE A 893 0.75 -3.81 -24.44
CA ILE A 893 1.89 -3.02 -24.91
C ILE A 893 3.14 -3.57 -24.23
N PRO A 894 4.21 -3.92 -24.97
CA PRO A 894 5.45 -4.41 -24.37
C PRO A 894 6.07 -3.40 -23.41
N THR A 895 6.72 -3.85 -22.34
CA THR A 895 7.48 -2.94 -21.48
C THR A 895 8.62 -2.28 -22.26
N ALA A 896 9.00 -1.07 -21.88
CA ALA A 896 10.02 -0.30 -22.60
C ALA A 896 11.38 -1.01 -22.75
N LEU A 897 11.87 -1.66 -21.69
CA LEU A 897 13.15 -2.37 -21.75
C LEU A 897 13.08 -3.59 -22.69
N ASP A 898 11.98 -4.34 -22.62
CA ASP A 898 11.79 -5.52 -23.48
C ASP A 898 11.60 -5.09 -24.94
N ALA A 899 10.89 -3.98 -25.21
CA ALA A 899 10.77 -3.38 -26.54
C ALA A 899 12.13 -2.93 -27.10
N LEU A 900 12.97 -2.31 -26.26
CA LEU A 900 14.32 -1.88 -26.65
C LEU A 900 15.22 -3.08 -27.00
N ILE A 901 15.20 -4.13 -26.17
CA ILE A 901 15.98 -5.36 -26.39
C ILE A 901 15.46 -6.12 -27.62
N ALA A 902 14.14 -6.18 -27.81
CA ALA A 902 13.54 -6.83 -28.98
C ALA A 902 13.95 -6.14 -30.29
N HIS A 903 14.01 -4.81 -30.32
CA HIS A 903 14.37 -4.04 -31.52
C HIS A 903 15.87 -4.08 -31.84
N PHE A 904 16.73 -3.80 -30.86
CA PHE A 904 18.18 -3.66 -31.10
C PHE A 904 18.99 -4.94 -30.85
N GLY A 905 18.40 -5.94 -30.19
CA GLY A 905 19.06 -7.17 -29.80
C GLY A 905 20.01 -7.01 -28.61
N THR A 906 20.32 -8.15 -27.98
CA THR A 906 21.23 -8.18 -26.81
C THR A 906 22.69 -7.92 -27.17
N ASP A 907 23.06 -8.03 -28.45
CA ASP A 907 24.42 -7.77 -28.93
C ASP A 907 24.76 -6.28 -28.99
N ARG A 908 23.76 -5.41 -29.21
CA ARG A 908 23.96 -3.95 -29.26
C ARG A 908 23.60 -3.24 -27.96
N VAL A 909 22.71 -3.83 -27.16
CA VAL A 909 22.22 -3.26 -25.91
C VAL A 909 22.97 -3.84 -24.71
N ALA A 910 23.68 -2.97 -24.00
CA ALA A 910 24.23 -3.25 -22.68
C ALA A 910 23.15 -3.04 -21.62
N GLU A 911 22.59 -4.13 -21.12
CA GLU A 911 21.58 -4.07 -20.06
C GLU A 911 22.29 -3.94 -18.70
N ILE A 912 22.13 -2.79 -18.04
CA ILE A 912 22.76 -2.46 -16.75
C ILE A 912 21.65 -2.20 -15.73
N THR A 913 20.87 -3.25 -15.46
CA THR A 913 19.67 -3.20 -14.61
C THR A 913 19.78 -4.19 -13.45
N GLY A 914 18.82 -4.10 -12.51
CA GLY A 914 18.67 -5.08 -11.42
C GLY A 914 18.16 -6.46 -11.86
N ARG A 915 17.74 -6.63 -13.13
CA ARG A 915 17.07 -7.84 -13.60
C ARG A 915 17.94 -9.08 -13.51
N SER A 916 17.44 -10.11 -12.85
CA SER A 916 18.05 -11.44 -12.82
C SER A 916 17.79 -12.26 -14.09
N ARG A 917 16.75 -11.90 -14.86
CA ARG A 917 16.29 -12.62 -16.07
C ARG A 917 15.84 -11.65 -17.16
N ARG A 918 15.97 -12.09 -18.41
CA ARG A 918 15.40 -11.41 -19.59
C ARG A 918 14.81 -12.38 -20.59
N ILE A 919 13.86 -11.89 -21.37
CA ILE A 919 13.30 -12.60 -22.52
C ILE A 919 14.08 -12.16 -23.75
N VAL A 920 14.58 -13.11 -24.53
CA VAL A 920 15.30 -12.87 -25.77
C VAL A 920 14.57 -13.58 -26.89
N THR A 921 14.36 -12.90 -28.00
CA THR A 921 13.78 -13.48 -29.22
C THR A 921 14.93 -14.02 -30.09
N ASP A 922 14.81 -15.26 -30.54
CA ASP A 922 15.78 -15.87 -31.45
C ASP A 922 15.50 -15.49 -32.92
N THR A 923 16.39 -15.91 -33.82
CA THR A 923 16.27 -15.64 -35.27
C THR A 923 15.08 -16.31 -35.94
N THR A 924 14.43 -17.27 -35.28
CA THR A 924 13.23 -17.96 -35.74
C THR A 924 11.94 -17.33 -35.22
N GLY A 925 12.05 -16.28 -34.38
CA GLY A 925 10.92 -15.62 -33.72
C GLY A 925 10.49 -16.28 -32.41
N GLY A 926 11.16 -17.35 -31.98
CA GLY A 926 10.89 -18.02 -30.69
C GLY A 926 11.49 -17.25 -29.52
N GLN A 927 10.82 -17.26 -28.37
CA GLN A 927 11.35 -16.62 -27.17
C GLN A 927 12.08 -17.62 -26.27
N LYS A 928 13.14 -17.16 -25.61
CA LYS A 928 13.84 -17.88 -24.55
C LYS A 928 14.10 -16.98 -23.35
N VAL A 929 14.07 -17.55 -22.15
CA VAL A 929 14.53 -16.86 -20.94
C VAL A 929 16.02 -17.07 -20.73
N GLU A 930 16.73 -15.96 -20.66
CA GLU A 930 18.15 -15.91 -20.33
C GLU A 930 18.33 -15.45 -18.88
N ARG A 931 19.14 -16.18 -18.10
CA ARG A 931 19.52 -15.77 -16.74
C ARG A 931 20.76 -14.88 -16.79
N ARG A 932 20.71 -13.76 -16.07
CA ARG A 932 21.83 -12.83 -15.91
C ARG A 932 22.59 -13.17 -14.62
N GLY A 933 23.91 -13.34 -14.72
CA GLY A 933 24.75 -13.62 -13.55
C GLY A 933 24.92 -12.40 -12.63
N ALA A 934 25.32 -12.62 -11.38
CA ALA A 934 25.52 -11.54 -10.39
C ALA A 934 26.55 -10.47 -10.81
N ARG A 935 27.48 -10.83 -11.72
CA ARG A 935 28.48 -9.93 -12.30
C ARG A 935 28.12 -9.38 -13.69
N ALA A 936 26.92 -9.67 -14.22
CA ALA A 936 26.52 -9.28 -15.58
C ALA A 936 26.67 -7.77 -15.82
N ASN A 937 26.23 -6.94 -14.87
CA ASN A 937 26.33 -5.48 -14.98
C ASN A 937 27.78 -4.97 -15.13
N LEU A 938 28.80 -5.68 -14.61
CA LEU A 938 30.20 -5.30 -14.80
C LEU A 938 30.64 -5.54 -16.25
N PHE A 939 30.32 -6.71 -16.80
CA PHE A 939 30.65 -7.05 -18.19
C PHE A 939 29.89 -6.16 -19.19
N GLU A 940 28.64 -5.82 -18.90
CA GLU A 940 27.81 -4.96 -19.75
C GLU A 940 28.35 -3.52 -19.80
N VAL A 941 28.74 -2.95 -18.65
CA VAL A 941 29.44 -1.64 -18.61
C VAL A 941 30.74 -1.67 -19.39
N GLN A 942 31.54 -2.72 -19.21
CA GLN A 942 32.80 -2.85 -19.93
C GLN A 942 32.57 -2.96 -21.44
N ALA A 943 31.60 -3.77 -21.88
CA ALA A 943 31.26 -3.91 -23.29
C ALA A 943 30.80 -2.58 -23.91
N PHE A 944 30.06 -1.76 -23.16
CA PHE A 944 29.69 -0.41 -23.58
C PHE A 944 30.92 0.52 -23.67
N GLN A 945 31.76 0.58 -22.64
CA GLN A 945 32.93 1.45 -22.61
C GLN A 945 34.01 1.06 -23.65
N ASP A 946 34.16 -0.23 -23.93
CA ASP A 946 35.03 -0.75 -25.00
C ASP A 946 34.48 -0.43 -26.40
N GLY A 947 33.23 0.03 -26.53
CA GLY A 947 32.56 0.27 -27.80
C GLY A 947 32.02 -0.98 -28.50
N ARG A 948 32.07 -2.15 -27.83
CA ARG A 948 31.48 -3.41 -28.34
C ARG A 948 29.94 -3.33 -28.39
N LYS A 949 29.34 -2.58 -27.45
CA LYS A 949 27.91 -2.27 -27.42
C LYS A 949 27.72 -0.77 -27.52
N SER A 950 26.85 -0.32 -28.40
CA SER A 950 26.63 1.10 -28.68
C SER A 950 25.50 1.73 -27.86
N ILE A 951 24.67 0.91 -27.22
CA ILE A 951 23.51 1.34 -26.42
C ILE A 951 23.68 0.80 -25.00
N ALA A 952 23.47 1.62 -23.98
CA ALA A 952 23.42 1.21 -22.57
C ALA A 952 22.05 1.54 -21.97
N ALA A 953 21.26 0.53 -21.61
CA ALA A 953 20.00 0.70 -20.90
C ALA A 953 20.22 0.42 -19.42
N PHE A 954 20.01 1.43 -18.57
CA PHE A 954 20.38 1.31 -17.16
C PHE A 954 19.28 1.78 -16.22
N SER A 955 19.23 1.15 -15.04
CA SER A 955 18.41 1.59 -13.91
C SER A 955 19.30 1.89 -12.70
N LEU A 956 18.80 2.68 -11.75
CA LEU A 956 19.57 3.06 -10.55
C LEU A 956 20.19 1.85 -9.85
N ALA A 957 19.40 0.80 -9.65
CA ALA A 957 19.85 -0.44 -9.00
C ALA A 957 21.01 -1.10 -9.77
N GLY A 958 20.95 -1.11 -11.10
CA GLY A 958 22.00 -1.70 -11.93
C GLY A 958 23.23 -0.81 -12.10
N SER A 959 23.06 0.51 -12.15
CA SER A 959 24.14 1.48 -12.42
C SER A 959 24.84 2.02 -11.18
N THR A 960 24.47 1.57 -9.99
CA THR A 960 25.10 2.02 -8.74
C THR A 960 26.61 1.73 -8.78
N GLY A 961 27.44 2.73 -8.45
CA GLY A 961 28.91 2.67 -8.55
C GLY A 961 29.49 2.70 -9.97
N ARG A 962 28.66 2.60 -11.01
CA ARG A 962 29.13 2.47 -12.40
C ARG A 962 29.11 3.81 -13.13
N SER A 963 30.01 3.95 -14.10
CA SER A 963 30.18 5.15 -14.91
C SER A 963 30.25 4.79 -16.39
N MET A 964 29.56 5.55 -17.22
CA MET A 964 29.35 5.33 -18.66
C MET A 964 29.67 6.60 -19.48
N HIS A 965 30.34 7.57 -18.87
CA HIS A 965 30.84 8.77 -19.54
C HIS A 965 31.92 8.44 -20.60
N SER A 966 32.21 9.42 -21.44
CA SER A 966 33.28 9.41 -22.45
C SER A 966 34.66 9.54 -21.78
N ASP A 967 35.02 8.60 -20.90
CA ASP A 967 36.31 8.61 -20.20
C ASP A 967 37.47 8.56 -21.21
N ARG A 968 38.46 9.44 -21.08
CA ARG A 968 39.61 9.51 -22.00
C ARG A 968 40.43 8.21 -22.08
N GLY A 969 40.35 7.36 -21.05
CA GLY A 969 41.02 6.06 -21.01
C GLY A 969 40.23 4.92 -21.64
N CYS A 970 38.98 5.13 -22.07
CA CYS A 970 38.17 4.09 -22.71
C CYS A 970 38.25 4.12 -24.24
N SER A 971 38.08 2.96 -24.88
CA SER A 971 38.17 2.82 -26.34
C SER A 971 37.09 3.60 -27.10
N SER A 972 35.92 3.81 -26.48
CA SER A 972 34.81 4.56 -27.06
C SER A 972 34.80 6.05 -26.67
N ALA A 973 35.91 6.60 -26.16
CA ALA A 973 35.98 8.00 -25.71
C ALA A 973 35.59 9.00 -26.80
N HIS A 974 35.97 8.74 -28.05
CA HIS A 974 35.68 9.60 -29.21
C HIS A 974 34.19 9.71 -29.56
N LYS A 975 33.33 8.81 -29.05
CA LYS A 975 31.89 8.81 -29.33
C LYS A 975 31.15 9.69 -28.32
N ARG A 976 30.40 10.68 -28.80
CA ARG A 976 29.60 11.54 -27.91
C ARG A 976 28.55 10.71 -27.18
N ARG A 977 28.25 11.04 -25.92
CA ARG A 977 27.22 10.35 -25.13
C ARG A 977 25.87 11.03 -25.31
N ALA A 978 24.94 10.39 -26.01
CA ALA A 978 23.55 10.82 -26.12
C ALA A 978 22.72 10.10 -25.05
N HIS A 979 22.27 10.84 -24.03
CA HIS A 979 21.63 10.29 -22.85
C HIS A 979 20.13 10.63 -22.83
N PHE A 980 19.31 9.63 -23.15
CA PHE A 980 17.86 9.68 -23.09
C PHE A 980 17.33 9.38 -21.69
N LEU A 981 16.58 10.32 -21.12
CA LEU A 981 15.88 10.14 -19.85
C LEU A 981 14.46 9.70 -20.13
N LEU A 982 14.28 8.40 -20.36
CA LEU A 982 13.00 7.79 -20.68
C LEU A 982 12.03 7.87 -19.49
N GLU A 983 12.56 7.64 -18.28
CA GLU A 983 11.81 7.72 -17.02
C GLU A 983 12.72 8.29 -15.92
N LEU A 984 12.30 9.40 -15.30
CA LEU A 984 13.09 10.12 -14.30
C LEU A 984 12.95 9.55 -12.88
N GLY A 985 12.07 8.56 -12.68
CA GLY A 985 11.70 8.02 -11.38
C GLY A 985 11.03 9.06 -10.47
N PHE A 986 10.64 8.64 -9.26
CA PHE A 986 9.93 9.51 -8.29
C PHE A 986 10.85 10.21 -7.29
N ARG A 987 12.15 9.88 -7.29
CA ARG A 987 13.13 10.39 -6.32
C ARG A 987 14.14 11.30 -7.01
N ILE A 988 14.18 12.55 -6.57
CA ILE A 988 15.08 13.60 -7.06
C ILE A 988 16.53 13.12 -7.09
N LEU A 989 16.97 12.49 -6.01
CA LEU A 989 18.33 11.96 -5.85
C LEU A 989 18.70 10.94 -6.93
N SER A 990 17.75 10.07 -7.29
CA SER A 990 17.93 9.05 -8.32
C SER A 990 18.09 9.69 -9.70
N ALA A 991 17.33 10.76 -10.01
CA ALA A 991 17.45 11.49 -11.25
C ALA A 991 18.82 12.17 -11.38
N VAL A 992 19.27 12.87 -10.32
CA VAL A 992 20.59 13.56 -10.28
C VAL A 992 21.75 12.57 -10.41
N GLN A 993 21.69 11.45 -9.71
CA GLN A 993 22.68 10.38 -9.82
C GLN A 993 22.71 9.74 -11.21
N GLY A 994 21.60 9.80 -11.95
CA GLY A 994 21.49 9.38 -13.35
C GLY A 994 22.32 10.23 -14.29
N PHE A 995 22.18 11.57 -14.23
CA PHE A 995 23.03 12.50 -15.01
C PHE A 995 24.53 12.24 -14.78
N GLY A 996 24.90 12.04 -13.51
CA GLY A 996 26.28 11.71 -13.14
C GLY A 996 26.80 10.36 -13.66
N ARG A 997 26.03 9.59 -14.44
CA ARG A 997 26.53 8.38 -15.11
C ARG A 997 27.18 8.65 -16.46
N SER A 998 26.77 9.72 -17.14
CA SER A 998 27.34 10.14 -18.44
C SER A 998 28.18 11.41 -18.37
N HIS A 999 28.06 12.22 -17.31
CA HIS A 999 28.87 13.43 -17.08
C HIS A 999 29.78 13.26 -15.86
N ARG A 1000 31.10 13.15 -16.09
CA ARG A 1000 32.11 12.82 -15.08
C ARG A 1000 33.46 13.42 -15.45
N THR A 1001 34.36 13.44 -14.48
CA THR A 1001 35.74 13.91 -14.65
C THR A 1001 36.52 13.00 -15.57
N ASN A 1002 37.50 13.56 -16.28
CA ASN A 1002 38.32 12.93 -17.30
C ASN A 1002 37.55 12.58 -18.58
N GLN A 1003 36.49 13.33 -18.91
CA GLN A 1003 35.74 13.10 -20.15
C GLN A 1003 36.40 13.75 -21.37
N LEU A 1004 36.26 13.12 -22.55
CA LEU A 1004 36.71 13.70 -23.82
C LEU A 1004 35.65 14.63 -24.41
N THR A 1005 34.38 14.21 -24.38
CA THR A 1005 33.24 15.01 -24.85
C THR A 1005 32.13 15.07 -23.81
N PRO A 1006 31.51 16.24 -23.55
CA PRO A 1006 30.33 16.33 -22.71
C PRO A 1006 29.09 15.66 -23.35
N PRO A 1007 28.18 15.12 -22.53
CA PRO A 1007 26.97 14.46 -23.03
C PRO A 1007 25.93 15.45 -23.56
N VAL A 1008 25.00 14.92 -24.35
CA VAL A 1008 23.70 15.54 -24.67
C VAL A 1008 22.63 14.86 -23.82
N TYR A 1009 21.82 15.62 -23.09
CA TYR A 1009 20.69 15.09 -22.35
C TYR A 1009 19.38 15.31 -23.10
N ARG A 1010 18.61 14.24 -23.26
CA ARG A 1010 17.30 14.26 -23.91
C ARG A 1010 16.21 13.75 -22.98
N PRO A 1011 15.57 14.62 -22.19
CA PRO A 1011 14.40 14.21 -21.42
C PRO A 1011 13.26 13.85 -22.36
N LEU A 1012 12.63 12.69 -22.13
CA LEU A 1012 11.52 12.21 -22.94
C LEU A 1012 10.19 12.45 -22.25
N THR A 1013 9.28 13.14 -22.94
CA THR A 1013 7.91 13.41 -22.48
C THR A 1013 6.91 13.02 -23.56
N THR A 1014 5.64 12.96 -23.19
CA THR A 1014 4.50 12.87 -24.11
C THR A 1014 3.71 14.17 -24.07
N ASP A 1015 2.85 14.36 -25.07
CA ASP A 1015 1.83 15.41 -25.07
C ASP A 1015 0.66 15.12 -24.11
N CYS A 1016 0.65 13.97 -23.42
CA CYS A 1016 -0.30 13.66 -22.36
C CYS A 1016 -0.02 14.51 -21.11
N ARG A 1017 -0.92 15.46 -20.82
CA ARG A 1017 -0.78 16.38 -19.67
C ARG A 1017 -0.69 15.67 -18.31
N GLY A 1018 -1.29 14.49 -18.18
CA GLY A 1018 -1.21 13.68 -16.97
C GLY A 1018 0.22 13.25 -16.63
N GLU A 1019 1.11 13.18 -17.62
CA GLU A 1019 2.51 12.83 -17.41
C GLU A 1019 3.27 13.87 -16.57
N ARG A 1020 2.88 15.15 -16.65
CA ARG A 1020 3.49 16.25 -15.90
C ARG A 1020 3.49 16.00 -14.40
N ARG A 1021 2.53 15.24 -13.89
CA ARG A 1021 2.49 14.80 -12.49
C ARG A 1021 3.74 14.03 -12.08
N PHE A 1022 4.27 13.17 -12.95
CA PHE A 1022 5.49 12.40 -12.67
C PHE A 1022 6.76 13.27 -12.72
N LEU A 1023 6.73 14.32 -13.53
CA LEU A 1023 7.84 15.24 -13.73
C LEU A 1023 7.90 16.31 -12.64
N SER A 1024 6.75 16.82 -12.19
CA SER A 1024 6.63 17.99 -11.32
C SER A 1024 7.47 17.88 -10.05
N THR A 1025 7.52 16.71 -9.42
CA THR A 1025 8.31 16.49 -8.20
C THR A 1025 9.81 16.51 -8.46
N ILE A 1026 10.24 15.97 -9.60
CA ILE A 1026 11.62 16.00 -10.05
C ILE A 1026 12.00 17.43 -10.45
N ILE A 1027 11.13 18.16 -11.15
CA ILE A 1027 11.34 19.56 -11.53
C ILE A 1027 11.52 20.43 -10.29
N ARG A 1028 10.57 20.40 -9.35
CA ARG A 1028 10.71 21.11 -8.06
C ARG A 1028 11.99 20.70 -7.33
N GLY A 1029 12.33 19.42 -7.37
CA GLY A 1029 13.54 18.90 -6.75
C GLY A 1029 14.83 19.40 -7.38
N LEU A 1030 14.89 19.48 -8.71
CA LEU A 1030 16.00 20.03 -9.47
C LEU A 1030 16.06 21.55 -9.31
N GLU A 1031 14.93 22.23 -9.18
CA GLU A 1031 14.84 23.64 -8.81
C GLU A 1031 15.35 23.89 -7.38
N ALA A 1032 15.03 23.02 -6.43
CA ALA A 1032 15.49 23.13 -5.05
C ALA A 1032 16.99 22.81 -4.92
N LEU A 1033 17.43 21.71 -5.53
CA LEU A 1033 18.85 21.34 -5.61
C LEU A 1033 19.63 22.42 -6.36
N GLY A 1034 19.02 22.94 -7.43
CA GLY A 1034 19.49 24.08 -8.18
C GLY A 1034 19.66 25.28 -7.28
N ALA A 1035 18.62 25.78 -6.62
CA ALA A 1035 18.72 26.90 -5.69
C ALA A 1035 19.84 26.74 -4.66
N LEU A 1036 20.04 25.54 -4.09
CA LEU A 1036 21.09 25.25 -3.09
C LEU A 1036 22.50 25.13 -3.66
N THR A 1037 22.63 24.79 -4.94
CA THR A 1037 23.91 24.67 -5.67
C THR A 1037 24.12 25.80 -6.69
N ARG A 1038 23.20 26.77 -6.82
CA ARG A 1038 23.11 27.73 -7.95
C ARG A 1038 22.64 29.15 -7.58
N GLY A 1039 22.24 29.42 -6.33
CA GLY A 1039 22.00 30.80 -5.85
C GLY A 1039 20.86 31.59 -6.52
N GLN A 1040 19.95 30.96 -7.27
CA GLN A 1040 18.76 31.61 -7.84
C GLN A 1040 17.61 30.60 -8.09
N ARG A 1041 16.35 31.05 -7.91
CA ARG A 1041 15.12 30.24 -8.02
C ARG A 1041 14.59 30.04 -9.45
N GLN A 1042 15.07 30.81 -10.43
CA GLN A 1042 14.38 30.98 -11.72
C GLN A 1042 14.95 30.18 -12.91
N THR A 1043 15.99 29.35 -12.74
CA THR A 1043 16.66 28.69 -13.89
C THR A 1043 17.06 27.23 -13.64
N GLY A 1044 16.46 26.58 -12.63
CA GLY A 1044 16.86 25.28 -12.09
C GLY A 1044 16.88 24.09 -13.07
N SER A 1045 16.22 24.19 -14.22
CA SER A 1045 16.23 23.14 -15.24
C SER A 1045 17.22 23.38 -16.38
N GLN A 1046 17.86 24.55 -16.56
CA GLN A 1046 18.62 24.87 -17.80
C GLN A 1046 17.79 24.58 -19.08
N ASN A 1047 16.49 24.90 -19.09
CA ASN A 1047 15.53 24.54 -20.15
C ASN A 1047 15.28 23.03 -20.32
N LEU A 1048 15.74 22.18 -19.40
CA LEU A 1048 15.43 20.74 -19.39
C LEU A 1048 13.92 20.47 -19.23
N PHE A 1049 13.19 21.38 -18.56
CA PHE A 1049 11.74 21.33 -18.37
C PHE A 1049 11.14 22.73 -18.39
N ASP A 1050 9.87 22.82 -18.81
CA ASP A 1050 9.10 24.06 -18.78
C ASP A 1050 8.69 24.38 -17.34
N PRO A 1051 8.84 25.63 -16.84
CA PRO A 1051 8.36 26.01 -15.51
C PRO A 1051 6.87 25.69 -15.27
N SER A 1052 6.05 25.68 -16.31
CA SER A 1052 4.62 25.30 -16.23
C SER A 1052 4.40 23.81 -15.92
N ASP A 1053 5.42 22.96 -16.09
CA ASP A 1053 5.36 21.54 -15.71
C ASP A 1053 5.51 21.35 -14.18
N ASN A 1054 5.84 22.41 -13.42
CA ASN A 1054 5.86 22.39 -11.95
C ASN A 1054 4.45 22.61 -11.36
N LEU A 1055 3.71 21.51 -11.23
CA LEU A 1055 2.37 21.43 -10.62
C LEU A 1055 2.36 21.57 -9.08
N GLU A 1056 3.51 21.77 -8.43
CA GLU A 1056 3.61 21.96 -6.97
C GLU A 1056 3.89 23.43 -6.57
N SER A 1057 3.90 24.34 -7.55
CA SER A 1057 4.05 25.79 -7.35
C SER A 1057 2.84 26.43 -6.64
N ASP A 1058 3.02 27.63 -6.07
CA ASP A 1058 1.91 28.39 -5.47
C ASP A 1058 0.83 28.72 -6.53
N TYR A 1059 1.25 29.09 -7.75
CA TYR A 1059 0.34 29.30 -8.88
C TYR A 1059 -0.49 28.07 -9.23
N ALA A 1060 0.13 26.89 -9.25
CA ALA A 1060 -0.58 25.64 -9.52
C ALA A 1060 -1.62 25.33 -8.43
N ARG A 1061 -1.30 25.61 -7.16
CA ARG A 1061 -2.23 25.45 -6.03
C ARG A 1061 -3.41 26.40 -6.12
N ASP A 1062 -3.17 27.68 -6.39
CA ASP A 1062 -4.24 28.68 -6.54
C ASP A 1062 -5.15 28.35 -7.73
N ALA A 1063 -4.57 27.94 -8.86
CA ALA A 1063 -5.31 27.53 -10.05
C ALA A 1063 -6.19 26.29 -9.80
N LEU A 1064 -5.68 25.29 -9.08
CA LEU A 1064 -6.42 24.08 -8.68
C LEU A 1064 -7.64 24.44 -7.82
N VAL A 1065 -7.45 25.30 -6.82
CA VAL A 1065 -8.54 25.76 -5.94
C VAL A 1065 -9.60 26.50 -6.74
N GLN A 1066 -9.18 27.43 -7.62
CA GLN A 1066 -10.10 28.15 -8.49
C GLN A 1066 -10.87 27.21 -9.42
N TRP A 1067 -10.20 26.19 -9.99
CA TRP A 1067 -10.83 25.20 -10.86
C TRP A 1067 -11.93 24.41 -10.14
N PHE A 1068 -11.70 23.95 -8.91
CA PHE A 1068 -12.73 23.26 -8.12
C PHE A 1068 -13.93 24.15 -7.80
N HIS A 1069 -13.70 25.44 -7.50
CA HIS A 1069 -14.79 26.39 -7.32
C HIS A 1069 -15.63 26.54 -8.60
N LEU A 1070 -14.98 26.65 -9.78
CA LEU A 1070 -15.69 26.73 -11.05
C LEU A 1070 -16.44 25.44 -11.40
N LEU A 1071 -15.90 24.27 -11.04
CA LEU A 1071 -16.57 22.97 -11.20
C LEU A 1071 -17.86 22.93 -10.38
N TYR A 1072 -17.75 23.27 -9.09
CA TYR A 1072 -18.87 23.26 -8.16
C TYR A 1072 -19.95 24.28 -8.56
N GLU A 1073 -19.56 25.46 -9.05
CA GLU A 1073 -20.48 26.48 -9.56
C GLU A 1073 -21.12 26.14 -10.92
N GLY A 1074 -20.77 25.00 -11.53
CA GLY A 1074 -21.27 24.59 -12.84
C GLY A 1074 -20.81 25.49 -14.00
N LYS A 1075 -19.70 26.22 -13.82
CA LYS A 1075 -19.16 27.16 -14.81
C LYS A 1075 -18.18 26.53 -15.77
N LEU A 1076 -17.69 25.33 -15.47
CA LEU A 1076 -16.84 24.58 -16.40
C LEU A 1076 -17.68 24.03 -17.54
N ARG A 1077 -17.25 24.28 -18.78
CA ARG A 1077 -17.84 23.67 -19.99
C ARG A 1077 -17.38 22.24 -20.23
N SER A 1078 -16.49 21.80 -19.37
CA SER A 1078 -15.54 20.77 -19.66
C SER A 1078 -16.05 19.46 -19.02
N VAL A 1079 -16.30 19.46 -17.72
CA VAL A 1079 -16.93 18.35 -16.99
C VAL A 1079 -17.96 18.90 -16.01
N SER A 1080 -19.06 18.17 -15.82
CA SER A 1080 -20.01 18.48 -14.76
C SER A 1080 -19.49 17.98 -13.40
N LEU A 1081 -20.03 18.50 -12.30
CA LEU A 1081 -19.67 18.01 -10.97
C LEU A 1081 -19.96 16.51 -10.83
N ALA A 1082 -21.14 16.05 -11.28
CA ALA A 1082 -21.53 14.64 -11.22
C ALA A 1082 -20.55 13.75 -12.01
N ASP A 1083 -20.29 14.09 -13.28
CA ASP A 1083 -19.37 13.31 -14.13
C ASP A 1083 -17.95 13.29 -13.53
N PHE A 1084 -17.51 14.41 -12.93
CA PHE A 1084 -16.20 14.47 -12.30
C PHE A 1084 -16.12 13.53 -11.08
N GLN A 1085 -17.14 13.54 -10.23
CA GLN A 1085 -17.20 12.66 -9.06
C GLN A 1085 -17.31 11.19 -9.46
N ASP A 1086 -18.02 10.88 -10.54
CA ASP A 1086 -18.14 9.53 -11.07
C ASP A 1086 -16.81 9.01 -11.63
N ILE A 1087 -16.10 9.83 -12.41
CA ILE A 1087 -14.80 9.46 -13.01
C ILE A 1087 -13.69 9.36 -11.95
N THR A 1088 -13.70 10.25 -10.94
CA THR A 1088 -12.59 10.35 -9.97
C THR A 1088 -12.84 9.66 -8.65
N GLY A 1089 -14.10 9.39 -8.31
CA GLY A 1089 -14.48 8.87 -6.99
C GLY A 1089 -14.47 9.87 -5.86
N LEU A 1090 -14.22 11.15 -6.14
CA LEU A 1090 -14.08 12.17 -5.10
C LEU A 1090 -15.46 12.66 -4.64
N GLU A 1091 -15.64 12.73 -3.33
CA GLU A 1091 -16.79 13.43 -2.72
C GLU A 1091 -16.39 14.88 -2.46
N LEU A 1092 -16.87 15.80 -3.30
CA LEU A 1092 -16.53 17.23 -3.25
C LEU A 1092 -17.54 18.08 -2.48
N CYS A 1093 -18.69 17.50 -2.13
CA CYS A 1093 -19.75 18.15 -1.36
C CYS A 1093 -19.88 17.53 0.04
N ASP A 1094 -20.30 18.33 1.01
CA ASP A 1094 -20.72 17.85 2.32
C ASP A 1094 -22.19 17.36 2.31
N GLU A 1095 -22.66 16.81 3.44
CA GLU A 1095 -24.05 16.34 3.59
C GLU A 1095 -25.11 17.46 3.41
N GLY A 1096 -24.70 18.74 3.47
CA GLY A 1096 -25.55 19.92 3.25
C GLY A 1096 -25.46 20.47 1.82
N GLY A 1097 -24.72 19.81 0.92
CA GLY A 1097 -24.51 20.22 -0.46
C GLY A 1097 -23.48 21.32 -0.65
N GLY A 1098 -22.74 21.75 0.38
CA GLY A 1098 -21.67 22.74 0.30
C GLY A 1098 -20.35 22.16 -0.18
N CYS A 1099 -19.58 22.92 -0.98
CA CYS A 1099 -18.25 22.51 -1.43
C CYS A 1099 -17.26 22.46 -0.25
N TRP A 1100 -16.48 21.39 -0.12
CA TRP A 1100 -15.36 21.37 0.82
C TRP A 1100 -14.31 22.43 0.41
N ASN A 1101 -14.09 23.43 1.26
CA ASN A 1101 -13.09 24.50 1.02
C ASN A 1101 -11.62 24.02 1.05
N ALA A 1102 -11.37 22.71 1.20
CA ALA A 1102 -10.03 22.17 1.40
C ALA A 1102 -9.81 20.82 0.70
N CYS A 1103 -9.98 20.77 -0.62
CA CYS A 1103 -9.26 19.77 -1.42
C CYS A 1103 -7.78 20.15 -1.41
N ARG A 1104 -7.01 19.64 -0.43
CA ARG A 1104 -5.59 19.93 -0.31
C ARG A 1104 -4.80 19.32 -1.48
N PRO A 1105 -3.82 20.03 -2.05
CA PRO A 1105 -2.99 19.53 -3.14
C PRO A 1105 -2.13 18.34 -2.70
N PHE A 1106 -1.93 17.39 -3.61
CA PHE A 1106 -0.96 16.30 -3.49
C PHE A 1106 0.45 16.86 -3.24
N THR A 1107 1.09 16.49 -2.13
CA THR A 1107 2.55 16.54 -2.02
C THR A 1107 3.12 15.16 -2.32
N ALA A 1108 4.00 15.08 -3.32
CA ALA A 1108 4.64 13.83 -3.71
C ALA A 1108 5.62 13.38 -2.62
N GLY A 1109 5.15 12.49 -1.74
CA GLY A 1109 5.99 11.92 -0.67
C GLY A 1109 5.26 11.07 0.36
N SER A 1110 3.93 11.15 0.47
CA SER A 1110 3.18 10.38 1.48
C SER A 1110 2.21 9.38 0.84
N THR A 1111 2.25 8.16 1.38
CA THR A 1111 1.31 7.07 1.09
C THR A 1111 -0.13 7.55 1.21
N ALA A 1112 -0.93 7.23 0.20
CA ALA A 1112 -2.30 7.67 0.04
C ALA A 1112 -3.15 7.43 1.29
N SER A 1113 -3.55 8.52 1.94
CA SER A 1113 -4.75 8.58 2.78
C SER A 1113 -5.48 9.87 2.47
N TRP A 1114 -6.58 9.76 1.72
CA TRP A 1114 -7.56 10.83 1.60
C TRP A 1114 -8.29 10.95 2.95
N ARG A 1115 -8.01 12.02 3.71
CA ARG A 1115 -8.86 12.44 4.83
C ARG A 1115 -9.49 13.77 4.46
N CYS A 1116 -10.75 13.75 4.03
CA CYS A 1116 -11.65 14.88 4.30
C CYS A 1116 -12.07 14.77 5.77
N GLY A 1117 -12.04 15.91 6.47
CA GLY A 1117 -11.94 15.97 7.92
C GLY A 1117 -13.08 15.29 8.68
N SER A 1118 -12.72 14.46 9.65
CA SER A 1118 -13.52 14.28 10.86
C SER A 1118 -12.59 13.94 12.04
N ARG A 1119 -12.40 14.90 12.94
CA ARG A 1119 -12.16 14.60 14.36
C ARG A 1119 -13.07 15.49 15.21
N PRO A 1120 -13.80 14.91 16.16
CA PRO A 1120 -14.57 15.67 17.13
C PRO A 1120 -13.61 16.37 18.09
N ARG A 1121 -13.91 17.63 18.40
CA ARG A 1121 -13.26 18.41 19.46
C ARG A 1121 -13.47 17.71 20.80
N ILE A 1122 -12.39 17.33 21.49
CA ILE A 1122 -12.41 17.21 22.94
C ILE A 1122 -11.96 18.58 23.48
N ALA A 1123 -12.83 19.15 24.30
CA ALA A 1123 -12.65 20.44 24.93
C ALA A 1123 -11.55 20.40 26.00
N SER A 1124 -10.67 21.40 25.98
CA SER A 1124 -10.12 21.98 27.20
C SER A 1124 -9.83 23.46 26.95
N SER A 1125 -10.65 24.28 27.61
CA SER A 1125 -10.57 25.72 27.78
C SER A 1125 -9.17 26.23 28.15
N ARG A 1126 -8.74 27.36 27.56
CA ARG A 1126 -8.41 28.59 28.31
C ARG A 1126 -8.24 29.79 27.37
N ASN A 1127 -8.93 30.85 27.78
CA ASN A 1127 -9.05 32.20 27.23
C ASN A 1127 -7.69 32.92 27.09
N PHE A 1128 -7.54 33.85 26.14
CA PHE A 1128 -7.58 35.31 26.39
C PHE A 1128 -7.35 36.15 25.09
N TRP A 1129 -8.36 36.97 24.75
CA TRP A 1129 -8.39 38.30 24.07
C TRP A 1129 -7.71 38.48 22.69
N GLY A 1130 -8.32 39.05 21.65
CA GLY A 1130 -9.40 40.02 21.57
C GLY A 1130 -8.87 41.30 20.93
N TRP A 1131 -9.38 41.70 19.75
CA TRP A 1131 -9.80 43.07 19.40
C TRP A 1131 -10.35 43.13 17.96
N SER A 1132 -11.26 44.08 17.79
CA SER A 1132 -12.30 44.15 16.78
C SER A 1132 -12.08 45.29 15.77
N ARG A 1133 -12.63 45.11 14.56
CA ARG A 1133 -13.21 46.14 13.64
C ARG A 1133 -12.20 47.17 13.08
N THR A 1134 -12.25 47.68 11.86
CA THR A 1134 -13.36 47.94 10.92
C THR A 1134 -12.78 48.43 9.57
N ALA A 1135 -13.63 48.40 8.53
CA ALA A 1135 -13.75 49.40 7.44
C ALA A 1135 -13.13 49.13 6.04
N SER A 1136 -14.08 49.01 5.11
CA SER A 1136 -14.20 49.76 3.82
C SER A 1136 -13.38 49.36 2.58
N ARG A 1137 -14.14 49.01 1.53
CA ARG A 1137 -13.73 49.06 0.10
C ARG A 1137 -13.62 50.53 -0.38
N PRO A 1138 -13.01 50.78 -1.56
CA PRO A 1138 -13.84 50.94 -2.78
C PRO A 1138 -13.25 50.33 -4.08
N ARG A 1139 -14.06 50.47 -5.15
CA ARG A 1139 -14.10 49.82 -6.48
C ARG A 1139 -13.02 50.27 -7.50
N ALA A 1140 -12.79 49.43 -8.52
CA ALA A 1140 -12.69 49.82 -9.94
C ALA A 1140 -13.06 48.67 -10.90
N GLN A 1141 -13.69 48.99 -12.03
CA GLN A 1141 -14.30 48.12 -13.06
C GLN A 1141 -13.36 47.83 -14.26
N PRO A 1142 -13.69 46.86 -15.16
CA PRO A 1142 -12.75 46.16 -16.03
C PRO A 1142 -12.76 46.59 -17.51
N ALA A 1143 -11.69 46.27 -18.24
CA ALA A 1143 -11.64 46.36 -19.71
C ALA A 1143 -11.87 44.97 -20.35
N ARG A 1144 -12.81 44.92 -21.30
CA ARG A 1144 -13.15 43.74 -22.13
C ARG A 1144 -12.30 43.74 -23.41
N LEU A 1145 -11.83 42.56 -23.83
CA LEU A 1145 -11.44 42.27 -25.21
C LEU A 1145 -12.06 40.94 -25.63
N THR A 1146 -12.87 41.01 -26.69
CA THR A 1146 -13.58 39.92 -27.36
C THR A 1146 -12.72 39.33 -28.47
N TRP A 1147 -12.67 38.00 -28.62
CA TRP A 1147 -12.30 37.36 -29.89
C TRP A 1147 -13.19 36.16 -30.21
N ALA A 1148 -13.47 36.05 -31.51
CA ALA A 1148 -14.54 35.32 -32.15
C ALA A 1148 -14.22 33.86 -32.47
N SER A 1149 -15.29 33.09 -32.67
CA SER A 1149 -15.38 31.67 -32.97
C SER A 1149 -14.86 31.25 -34.35
N ARG A 1150 -14.30 30.02 -34.44
CA ARG A 1150 -14.45 29.13 -35.60
C ARG A 1150 -14.79 27.71 -35.14
N ARG A 1151 -15.71 27.08 -35.85
CA ARG A 1151 -16.31 25.75 -35.60
C ARG A 1151 -15.60 24.66 -36.41
N SER A 1152 -15.43 23.48 -35.81
CA SER A 1152 -15.46 22.15 -36.48
C SER A 1152 -15.81 21.06 -35.44
N ALA A 1153 -16.48 19.99 -35.90
CA ALA A 1153 -17.31 19.00 -35.18
C ALA A 1153 -16.57 18.06 -34.16
N PRO A 1154 -17.31 17.31 -33.30
CA PRO A 1154 -16.80 16.80 -32.03
C PRO A 1154 -16.16 15.41 -32.17
N THR A 1155 -14.87 15.33 -31.87
CA THR A 1155 -14.23 14.09 -31.44
C THR A 1155 -14.03 14.23 -29.92
N LYS A 1156 -14.20 13.17 -29.12
CA LYS A 1156 -14.20 13.15 -27.63
C LYS A 1156 -12.87 13.58 -26.95
N TRP A 1157 -12.06 14.40 -27.62
CA TRP A 1157 -10.74 14.85 -27.18
C TRP A 1157 -10.77 16.15 -26.39
N ASN A 1158 -11.57 16.16 -25.34
CA ASN A 1158 -11.33 17.02 -24.19
C ASN A 1158 -11.68 16.38 -22.85
N PHE A 1159 -12.22 15.16 -22.79
CA PHE A 1159 -12.67 14.58 -21.52
C PHE A 1159 -12.32 13.10 -21.37
N CYS A 1160 -11.12 12.83 -20.86
CA CYS A 1160 -10.85 11.67 -20.03
C CYS A 1160 -9.82 12.04 -18.95
N LEU A 1161 -10.35 12.47 -17.81
CA LEU A 1161 -9.64 13.02 -16.65
C LEU A 1161 -9.34 11.92 -15.62
N THR A 1162 -8.19 11.27 -15.71
CA THR A 1162 -7.58 10.65 -14.52
C THR A 1162 -6.69 11.68 -13.83
N GLY A 1163 -7.33 12.55 -13.05
CA GLY A 1163 -6.69 13.55 -12.17
C GLY A 1163 -6.77 14.99 -12.68
N SER A 1164 -7.86 15.71 -12.37
CA SER A 1164 -7.95 17.17 -12.60
C SER A 1164 -6.92 17.94 -11.79
N CYS A 1165 -5.92 18.48 -12.48
CA CYS A 1165 -5.87 19.90 -12.83
C CYS A 1165 -4.71 20.16 -13.79
N ALA A 1166 -5.02 20.30 -15.07
CA ALA A 1166 -4.08 20.84 -16.06
C ALA A 1166 -4.78 21.28 -17.37
N GLN A 1167 -6.02 21.75 -17.32
CA GLN A 1167 -6.67 22.42 -18.45
C GLN A 1167 -7.47 23.64 -17.96
N ILE A 1168 -6.73 24.73 -17.74
CA ILE A 1168 -6.91 26.09 -18.30
C ILE A 1168 -5.71 26.88 -17.73
N LEU A 1169 -4.59 26.78 -18.42
CA LEU A 1169 -3.56 27.82 -18.57
C LEU A 1169 -3.10 27.74 -20.03
#